data_AF-A0AAV8A2B4-F1
#
_entry.id   AF-A0AAV8A2B4-F1
#
_cell.length_a   1.000
_cell.length_b   1.000
_cell.length_c   1.000
_cell.angle_alpha   90.00
_cell.angle_beta   90.00
_cell.angle_gamma   90.00
#
_symmetry.space_group_name_H-M   'P 1'
#
loop_
_entity.id
_entity.type
_entity.pdbx_description
1 polymer ?
#
loop_
_entity_poly.entity_id
_entity_poly.type
_entity_poly.pdbx_seq_one_letter_code
_entity_poly.pdbx_strand_id
1 'polypeptide(L)'
;MSGYFVLVSRHRKNKREFMSDFPDNVNSENVNKKYSPFSSLAIHYFLESGNPQLKDLEYLISLGSDLNCSGGAGHQPPICILSQSRLPLRKDLIFCLLDHCPSKTILDEEIFKFESLFSRLKERDKFEHLIQFLKIILIYWFEKEQEKEKENQNKKKKEKEKENQNEKKKEKEKKRKYKTIAIILDCLKNKENITEFKKSVENNEINLQYQDKKTNFNLLHALILSTNFDNLEAKLEIIKEIVNHKNKQKLNQKIAWVNYSELHLLSMLPVQPNFTVELTGHLIKSGSNINILDNYYLTPCYLHLQQININVDLLKFYLQNGSDIELKKKKPKFVRINRKIKPLFELFCASDCNDIEIYKLFLELGADVTTNFGTSTRDVLINLVCKSKNPTLESIKLLHKSGAPIIGSGSKRKIKYYDTTIWNLLYNSECNEKYKILKYLINAGADLRLPDNYYKSNILHFLCKNCDFPKFEKCLFFLLNKTQKMNFNLNSLNYDSATPLHHIMEHYTNLSLPFLKKLIHNFDGDLTLMNKYNLSPLAKYVIFTNNFNPQICNYCLNQIGNDKSFHCIDSNNKNMISTICDSVHPSIEKLKYLFENHKLNLNLVSSYLKETNLHTICRNPDCTIELINFFLKNGLDINQLNLYNQTPLFDLVKRGARIIQGYHSENLFF
;
A
#
# COMPACT_ATOMS: atom_id res chain seq x y z
N MET A 1 -29.36 26.18 -18.09
CA MET A 1 -28.99 24.92 -17.39
C MET A 1 -28.56 23.77 -18.32
N SER A 2 -28.48 23.91 -19.65
CA SER A 2 -27.99 22.85 -20.56
C SER A 2 -26.54 23.05 -21.09
N GLY A 3 -25.96 24.24 -20.96
CA GLY A 3 -24.55 24.51 -21.30
C GLY A 3 -23.54 24.16 -20.19
N TYR A 4 -24.01 23.84 -18.99
CA TYR A 4 -23.19 23.63 -17.78
C TYR A 4 -22.44 22.28 -17.75
N PHE A 5 -22.84 21.30 -18.57
CA PHE A 5 -22.28 19.94 -18.54
C PHE A 5 -21.21 19.67 -19.60
N VAL A 6 -21.17 20.43 -20.70
CA VAL A 6 -20.33 20.08 -21.87
C VAL A 6 -18.85 20.49 -21.68
N LEU A 7 -18.57 21.57 -20.95
CA LEU A 7 -17.20 22.02 -20.66
C LEU A 7 -16.48 21.14 -19.62
N VAL A 8 -17.22 20.56 -18.67
CA VAL A 8 -16.66 19.71 -17.60
C VAL A 8 -16.22 18.33 -18.13
N SER A 9 -16.84 17.84 -19.20
CA SER A 9 -16.50 16.53 -19.80
C SER A 9 -15.29 16.56 -20.75
N ARG A 10 -14.95 17.71 -21.35
CA ARG A 10 -13.85 17.78 -22.35
C ARG A 10 -12.45 17.93 -21.75
N HIS A 11 -12.29 18.50 -20.56
CA HIS A 11 -10.95 18.78 -19.99
C HIS A 11 -10.44 17.80 -18.93
N ARG A 12 -11.08 16.64 -18.77
CA ARG A 12 -10.54 15.55 -17.92
C ARG A 12 -9.21 14.95 -18.44
N LYS A 13 -8.75 15.30 -19.64
CA LYS A 13 -7.53 14.74 -20.25
C LYS A 13 -6.32 15.67 -20.34
N ASN A 14 -6.44 17.00 -20.17
CA ASN A 14 -5.29 17.92 -20.22
C ASN A 14 -5.42 19.02 -19.17
N LYS A 15 -4.76 18.85 -18.01
CA LYS A 15 -4.79 19.77 -16.87
C LYS A 15 -4.12 21.14 -17.10
N ARG A 16 -3.44 21.37 -18.23
CA ARG A 16 -2.67 22.60 -18.51
C ARG A 16 -3.37 23.63 -19.40
N GLU A 17 -4.40 23.25 -20.17
CA GLU A 17 -5.01 24.14 -21.19
C GLU A 17 -5.99 25.18 -20.62
N PHE A 18 -6.39 25.08 -19.34
CA PHE A 18 -7.39 26.00 -18.78
C PHE A 18 -6.89 27.45 -18.58
N MET A 19 -5.56 27.65 -18.52
CA MET A 19 -4.95 28.96 -18.25
C MET A 19 -4.63 29.77 -19.51
N SER A 20 -4.60 29.16 -20.70
CA SER A 20 -4.21 29.84 -21.95
C SER A 20 -5.30 30.70 -22.59
N ASP A 21 -6.53 30.62 -22.09
CA ASP A 21 -7.70 31.26 -22.71
C ASP A 21 -8.08 32.61 -22.06
N PHE A 22 -7.29 33.13 -21.11
CA PHE A 22 -7.53 34.44 -20.50
C PHE A 22 -6.79 35.56 -21.25
N PRO A 23 -7.48 36.56 -21.82
CA PRO A 23 -6.84 37.65 -22.57
C PRO A 23 -6.06 38.61 -21.66
N ASP A 24 -4.83 38.95 -22.06
CA ASP A 24 -3.85 39.74 -21.30
C ASP A 24 -4.21 41.23 -21.04
N ASN A 25 -5.33 41.73 -21.56
CA ASN A 25 -5.67 43.16 -21.47
C ASN A 25 -7.17 43.38 -21.19
N VAL A 26 -7.57 43.45 -19.92
CA VAL A 26 -8.90 43.96 -19.52
C VAL A 26 -8.81 44.77 -18.23
N ASN A 27 -9.41 45.97 -18.24
CA ASN A 27 -9.50 46.92 -17.12
C ASN A 27 -10.05 46.29 -15.81
N SER A 28 -9.36 46.54 -14.70
CA SER A 28 -9.52 45.89 -13.39
C SER A 28 -10.91 46.04 -12.73
N GLU A 29 -11.65 47.11 -13.02
CA GLU A 29 -12.96 47.36 -12.37
C GLU A 29 -14.11 46.49 -12.92
N ASN A 30 -14.04 46.06 -14.19
CA ASN A 30 -15.10 45.27 -14.83
C ASN A 30 -14.96 43.75 -14.64
N VAL A 31 -13.79 43.27 -14.21
CA VAL A 31 -13.50 41.84 -13.99
C VAL A 31 -14.15 41.33 -12.70
N ASN A 32 -14.12 42.14 -11.63
CA ASN A 32 -14.56 41.76 -10.28
C ASN A 32 -16.04 41.35 -10.19
N LYS A 33 -16.93 41.88 -11.05
CA LYS A 33 -18.36 41.53 -11.04
C LYS A 33 -18.73 40.38 -11.97
N LYS A 34 -17.98 40.14 -13.05
CA LYS A 34 -18.38 39.19 -14.12
C LYS A 34 -17.71 37.81 -13.99
N TYR A 35 -16.54 37.74 -13.35
CA TYR A 35 -15.73 36.51 -13.27
C TYR A 35 -15.49 35.96 -11.85
N SER A 36 -15.92 36.67 -10.80
CA SER A 36 -15.78 36.24 -9.39
C SER A 36 -16.23 34.79 -9.08
N PRO A 37 -17.33 34.26 -9.66
CA PRO A 37 -17.71 32.86 -9.44
C PRO A 37 -16.78 31.85 -10.14
N PHE A 38 -16.23 32.22 -11.31
CA PHE A 38 -15.34 31.37 -12.11
C PHE A 38 -13.92 31.34 -11.52
N SER A 39 -13.41 32.47 -11.01
CA SER A 39 -12.09 32.55 -10.37
C SER A 39 -12.03 31.78 -9.04
N SER A 40 -13.12 31.81 -8.27
CA SER A 40 -13.32 31.04 -7.03
C SER A 40 -13.35 29.52 -7.25
N LEU A 41 -13.89 29.05 -8.39
CA LEU A 41 -13.80 27.64 -8.78
C LEU A 41 -12.42 27.30 -9.37
N ALA A 42 -11.81 28.24 -10.10
CA ALA A 42 -10.49 28.06 -10.70
C ALA A 42 -9.38 27.88 -9.65
N ILE A 43 -9.44 28.59 -8.51
CA ILE A 43 -8.46 28.43 -7.44
C ILE A 43 -8.51 27.02 -6.81
N HIS A 44 -9.69 26.41 -6.72
CA HIS A 44 -9.85 25.02 -6.25
C HIS A 44 -9.21 24.03 -7.23
N TYR A 45 -9.52 24.13 -8.52
CA TYR A 45 -8.91 23.28 -9.54
C TYR A 45 -7.40 23.48 -9.66
N PHE A 46 -6.94 24.73 -9.52
CA PHE A 46 -5.53 25.07 -9.52
C PHE A 46 -4.81 24.43 -8.33
N LEU A 47 -5.38 24.52 -7.13
CA LEU A 47 -4.86 23.86 -5.93
C LEU A 47 -5.10 22.35 -5.89
N GLU A 48 -5.80 21.75 -6.86
CA GLU A 48 -5.91 20.30 -7.07
C GLU A 48 -5.11 19.81 -8.31
N SER A 49 -4.53 20.74 -9.09
CA SER A 49 -3.87 20.45 -10.36
C SER A 49 -2.61 19.60 -10.22
N GLY A 50 -2.05 19.52 -9.01
CA GLY A 50 -0.93 18.66 -8.66
C GLY A 50 0.43 19.24 -9.04
N ASN A 51 0.56 20.54 -9.35
CA ASN A 51 1.80 21.33 -9.27
C ASN A 51 1.52 22.86 -9.33
N PRO A 52 0.85 23.44 -8.32
CA PRO A 52 0.56 24.88 -8.30
C PRO A 52 1.84 25.74 -8.20
N GLN A 53 1.92 26.83 -8.98
CA GLN A 53 2.98 27.84 -8.90
C GLN A 53 2.53 29.09 -8.16
N LEU A 54 3.43 29.71 -7.39
CA LEU A 54 3.11 30.90 -6.59
C LEU A 54 2.61 32.08 -7.44
N LYS A 55 3.24 32.33 -8.59
CA LYS A 55 2.86 33.43 -9.49
C LYS A 55 1.43 33.28 -10.02
N ASP A 56 1.03 32.06 -10.35
CA ASP A 56 -0.32 31.78 -10.86
C ASP A 56 -1.37 31.92 -9.75
N LEU A 57 -1.00 31.54 -8.52
CA LEU A 57 -1.85 31.74 -7.34
C LEU A 57 -2.06 33.23 -7.05
N GLU A 58 -0.98 34.02 -7.04
CA GLU A 58 -1.02 35.47 -6.85
C GLU A 58 -1.84 36.15 -7.95
N TYR A 59 -1.69 35.71 -9.20
CA TYR A 59 -2.50 36.19 -10.32
C TYR A 59 -3.99 35.90 -10.10
N LEU A 60 -4.36 34.66 -9.73
CA LEU A 60 -5.75 34.31 -9.41
C LEU A 60 -6.32 35.15 -8.26
N ILE A 61 -5.54 35.39 -7.21
CA ILE A 61 -5.94 36.26 -6.10
C ILE A 61 -6.13 37.71 -6.59
N SER A 62 -5.24 38.21 -7.44
CA SER A 62 -5.31 39.56 -8.00
C SER A 62 -6.55 39.80 -8.87
N LEU A 63 -7.10 38.74 -9.48
CA LEU A 63 -8.37 38.76 -10.24
C LEU A 63 -9.62 38.75 -9.34
N GLY A 64 -9.46 38.84 -8.02
CA GLY A 64 -10.57 38.88 -7.06
C GLY A 64 -11.16 37.51 -6.72
N SER A 65 -10.35 36.44 -6.77
CA SER A 65 -10.79 35.11 -6.33
C SER A 65 -11.24 35.14 -4.86
N ASP A 66 -12.41 34.58 -4.57
CA ASP A 66 -12.87 34.47 -3.18
C ASP A 66 -12.13 33.33 -2.48
N LEU A 67 -11.24 33.68 -1.56
CA LEU A 67 -10.49 32.71 -0.76
C LEU A 67 -11.33 32.01 0.32
N ASN A 68 -12.58 32.42 0.50
CA ASN A 68 -13.53 31.77 1.41
C ASN A 68 -14.53 30.86 0.68
N CYS A 69 -14.47 30.78 -0.66
CA CYS A 69 -15.40 29.94 -1.39
C CYS A 69 -15.21 28.47 -1.00
N SER A 70 -16.31 27.71 -1.01
CA SER A 70 -16.27 26.27 -0.75
C SER A 70 -16.39 25.51 -2.07
N GLY A 71 -15.45 24.60 -2.33
CA GLY A 71 -15.53 23.71 -3.48
C GLY A 71 -16.69 22.71 -3.36
N GLY A 72 -16.88 21.84 -4.36
CA GLY A 72 -17.95 20.82 -4.34
C GLY A 72 -17.89 19.82 -3.17
N ALA A 73 -16.76 19.76 -2.46
CA ALA A 73 -16.57 18.97 -1.24
C ALA A 73 -16.80 19.77 0.06
N GLY A 74 -17.08 21.07 -0.03
CA GLY A 74 -17.30 21.96 1.11
C GLY A 74 -16.02 22.50 1.76
N HIS A 75 -14.85 22.30 1.13
CA HIS A 75 -13.55 22.77 1.64
C HIS A 75 -13.15 24.08 1.00
N GLN A 76 -12.42 24.91 1.73
CA GLN A 76 -11.83 26.14 1.23
C GLN A 76 -10.44 25.93 0.59
N PRO A 77 -9.94 26.90 -0.21
CA PRO A 77 -8.67 26.81 -0.92
C PRO A 77 -7.45 26.43 -0.05
N PRO A 78 -7.24 26.99 1.16
CA PRO A 78 -6.10 26.59 2.02
C PRO A 78 -6.09 25.11 2.39
N ILE A 79 -7.27 24.48 2.49
CA ILE A 79 -7.44 23.07 2.82
C ILE A 79 -7.33 22.20 1.57
N CYS A 80 -7.70 22.70 0.40
CA CYS A 80 -7.62 21.93 -0.85
C CYS A 80 -6.17 21.54 -1.20
N ILE A 81 -5.18 22.33 -0.78
CA ILE A 81 -3.76 21.97 -0.86
C ILE A 81 -3.45 20.62 -0.18
N LEU A 82 -4.17 20.25 0.90
CA LEU A 82 -3.97 18.98 1.60
C LEU A 82 -4.49 17.76 0.83
N SER A 83 -5.38 17.96 -0.14
CA SER A 83 -5.87 16.87 -0.99
C SER A 83 -4.81 16.39 -1.98
N GLN A 84 -3.73 17.16 -2.19
CA GLN A 84 -2.61 16.83 -3.07
C GLN A 84 -1.66 15.79 -2.44
N SER A 85 -2.14 14.56 -2.29
CA SER A 85 -1.35 13.44 -1.72
C SER A 85 -0.06 13.03 -2.46
N ARG A 86 0.30 13.71 -3.57
CA ARG A 86 1.42 13.32 -4.46
C ARG A 86 2.57 14.32 -4.52
N LEU A 87 2.47 15.49 -3.88
CA LEU A 87 3.53 16.51 -3.90
C LEU A 87 3.82 17.07 -2.50
N PRO A 88 5.09 17.35 -2.18
CA PRO A 88 5.45 17.99 -0.91
C PRO A 88 4.75 19.35 -0.76
N LEU A 89 4.27 19.62 0.46
CA LEU A 89 3.57 20.88 0.74
C LEU A 89 4.52 22.07 0.61
N ARG A 90 4.09 23.04 -0.21
CA ARG A 90 4.82 24.26 -0.50
C ARG A 90 4.49 25.37 0.50
N LYS A 91 5.48 25.78 1.29
CA LYS A 91 5.39 26.83 2.32
C LYS A 91 4.86 28.14 1.74
N ASP A 92 5.41 28.56 0.61
CA ASP A 92 5.11 29.82 -0.05
C ASP A 92 3.66 29.93 -0.54
N LEU A 93 3.10 28.86 -1.10
CA LEU A 93 1.69 28.83 -1.51
C LEU A 93 0.74 28.98 -0.32
N ILE A 94 1.03 28.25 0.77
CA ILE A 94 0.22 28.30 1.99
C ILE A 94 0.32 29.70 2.62
N PHE A 95 1.50 30.31 2.63
CA PHE A 95 1.70 31.66 3.15
C PHE A 95 0.93 32.69 2.35
N CYS A 96 1.01 32.62 1.02
CA CYS A 96 0.25 33.49 0.11
C CYS A 96 -1.27 33.39 0.37
N LEU A 97 -1.79 32.16 0.50
CA LEU A 97 -3.21 31.95 0.83
C LEU A 97 -3.58 32.53 2.19
N LEU A 98 -2.74 32.33 3.21
CA LEU A 98 -2.99 32.81 4.57
C LEU A 98 -2.90 34.35 4.68
N ASP A 99 -2.03 34.98 3.90
CA ASP A 99 -1.88 36.45 3.86
C ASP A 99 -3.09 37.15 3.25
N HIS A 100 -3.74 36.53 2.28
CA HIS A 100 -4.87 37.10 1.55
C HIS A 100 -6.23 36.61 2.07
N CYS A 101 -6.25 35.66 3.02
CA CYS A 101 -7.50 35.14 3.60
C CYS A 101 -8.05 36.13 4.65
N PRO A 102 -9.22 36.76 4.41
CA PRO A 102 -9.67 37.91 5.20
C PRO A 102 -10.23 37.56 6.58
N SER A 103 -10.34 36.27 6.96
CA SER A 103 -10.84 35.88 8.28
C SER A 103 -9.98 34.81 8.96
N LYS A 104 -9.18 35.24 9.94
CA LYS A 104 -8.47 34.33 10.84
C LYS A 104 -9.40 33.36 11.58
N THR A 105 -10.65 33.79 11.81
CA THR A 105 -11.69 33.01 12.49
C THR A 105 -12.19 31.82 11.70
N ILE A 106 -12.08 31.82 10.37
CA ILE A 106 -12.60 30.73 9.54
C ILE A 106 -11.58 29.60 9.38
N LEU A 107 -10.27 29.90 9.34
CA LEU A 107 -9.25 28.84 9.47
C LEU A 107 -9.42 28.09 10.79
N ASP A 108 -9.70 28.84 11.87
CA ASP A 108 -10.03 28.29 13.19
C ASP A 108 -11.33 27.46 13.19
N GLU A 109 -12.29 27.68 12.29
CA GLU A 109 -13.56 26.94 12.17
C GLU A 109 -13.51 25.78 11.16
N GLU A 110 -12.73 25.90 10.08
CA GLU A 110 -12.58 24.85 9.08
C GLU A 110 -11.57 23.78 9.54
N ILE A 111 -10.59 24.11 10.40
CA ILE A 111 -9.81 23.12 11.17
C ILE A 111 -10.74 22.16 11.93
N PHE A 112 -11.93 22.61 12.37
CA PHE A 112 -12.95 21.74 13.02
C PHE A 112 -13.71 20.84 12.04
N LYS A 113 -13.84 21.20 10.76
CA LYS A 113 -14.54 20.38 9.76
C LYS A 113 -13.69 19.22 9.21
N PHE A 114 -12.44 19.06 9.68
CA PHE A 114 -11.54 17.99 9.25
C PHE A 114 -12.02 16.57 9.57
N GLU A 115 -13.01 16.37 10.43
CA GLU A 115 -13.62 15.06 10.68
C GLU A 115 -14.15 14.40 9.38
N SER A 116 -14.75 15.18 8.47
CA SER A 116 -15.26 14.63 7.20
C SER A 116 -14.13 14.25 6.25
N LEU A 117 -13.02 14.99 6.27
CA LEU A 117 -11.81 14.70 5.49
C LEU A 117 -11.18 13.40 6.01
N PHE A 118 -10.99 13.26 7.33
CA PHE A 118 -10.41 12.07 7.96
C PHE A 118 -11.15 10.77 7.61
N SER A 119 -12.49 10.82 7.53
CA SER A 119 -13.30 9.65 7.13
C SER A 119 -13.03 9.18 5.69
N ARG A 120 -12.54 10.08 4.83
CA ARG A 120 -12.18 9.82 3.42
C ARG A 120 -10.67 9.61 3.20
N LEU A 121 -9.81 10.08 4.12
CA LEU A 121 -8.34 10.04 4.02
C LEU A 121 -7.72 8.73 4.55
N LYS A 122 -8.24 7.56 4.13
CA LYS A 122 -7.80 6.22 4.58
C LYS A 122 -6.35 5.80 4.24
N GLU A 123 -5.51 6.68 3.70
CA GLU A 123 -4.17 6.33 3.21
C GLU A 123 -3.07 7.08 3.98
N ARG A 124 -2.02 6.32 4.34
CA ARG A 124 -0.84 6.71 5.15
C ARG A 124 -0.15 7.98 4.66
N ASP A 125 -0.02 8.17 3.34
CA ASP A 125 0.71 9.30 2.75
C ASP A 125 0.05 10.65 3.04
N LYS A 126 -1.26 10.67 3.35
CA LYS A 126 -2.02 11.90 3.62
C LYS A 126 -1.84 12.42 5.06
N PHE A 127 -1.40 11.58 6.00
CA PHE A 127 -1.13 12.00 7.38
C PHE A 127 0.20 12.75 7.52
N GLU A 128 1.22 12.33 6.78
CA GLU A 128 2.51 13.03 6.72
C GLU A 128 2.37 14.43 6.10
N HIS A 129 1.52 14.56 5.06
CA HIS A 129 1.13 15.85 4.51
C HIS A 129 0.39 16.72 5.55
N LEU A 130 -0.52 16.16 6.35
CA LEU A 130 -1.19 16.92 7.41
C LEU A 130 -0.19 17.45 8.45
N ILE A 131 0.80 16.64 8.87
CA ILE A 131 1.85 17.09 9.77
C ILE A 131 2.66 18.22 9.13
N GLN A 132 3.05 18.09 7.85
CA GLN A 132 3.77 19.13 7.12
C GLN A 132 2.96 20.44 7.02
N PHE A 133 1.65 20.35 6.82
CA PHE A 133 0.77 21.53 6.79
C PHE A 133 0.69 22.25 8.13
N LEU A 134 0.51 21.49 9.21
CA LEU A 134 0.50 22.05 10.56
C LEU A 134 1.84 22.71 10.90
N LYS A 135 2.96 22.15 10.46
CA LYS A 135 4.29 22.80 10.58
C LYS A 135 4.32 24.15 9.85
N ILE A 136 3.85 24.21 8.62
CA ILE A 136 3.87 25.43 7.81
C ILE A 136 2.98 26.51 8.45
N ILE A 137 1.80 26.16 8.97
CA ILE A 137 0.92 27.09 9.69
C ILE A 137 1.60 27.65 10.95
N LEU A 138 2.29 26.80 11.73
CA LEU A 138 3.01 27.25 12.92
C LEU A 138 4.13 28.23 12.57
N ILE A 139 4.87 27.99 11.48
CA ILE A 139 5.92 28.90 10.99
C ILE A 139 5.30 30.22 10.49
N TYR A 140 4.18 30.16 9.77
CA TYR A 140 3.47 31.35 9.30
C TYR A 140 3.06 32.26 10.46
N TRP A 141 2.47 31.68 11.51
CA TRP A 141 2.09 32.43 12.70
C TRP A 141 3.29 33.09 13.37
N PHE A 142 4.44 32.42 13.43
CA PHE A 142 5.68 32.98 13.97
C PHE A 142 6.20 34.18 13.16
N GLU A 143 6.26 34.08 11.83
CA GLU A 143 6.79 35.16 10.99
C GLU A 143 5.90 36.42 11.04
N LYS A 144 4.57 36.25 11.02
CA LYS A 144 3.62 37.36 11.20
C LYS A 144 3.66 37.99 12.60
N GLU A 145 4.15 37.26 13.59
CA GLU A 145 4.28 37.75 14.95
C GLU A 145 5.52 38.62 15.14
N GLN A 146 6.65 38.22 14.54
CA GLN A 146 7.86 39.04 14.44
C GLN A 146 7.60 40.39 13.75
N GLU A 147 6.80 40.37 12.66
CA GLU A 147 6.36 41.59 11.98
C GLU A 147 5.51 42.49 12.91
N LYS A 148 4.54 41.90 13.63
CA LYS A 148 3.67 42.64 14.55
C LYS A 148 4.39 43.18 15.77
N GLU A 149 5.39 42.47 16.31
CA GLU A 149 6.19 42.99 17.42
C GLU A 149 7.03 44.20 16.98
N LYS A 150 7.63 44.15 15.79
CA LYS A 150 8.32 45.32 15.19
C LYS A 150 7.37 46.50 14.98
N GLU A 151 6.17 46.24 14.45
CA GLU A 151 5.15 47.28 14.29
C GLU A 151 4.64 47.84 15.63
N ASN A 152 4.44 47.00 16.63
CA ASN A 152 3.96 47.42 17.96
C ASN A 152 5.03 48.14 18.78
N GLN A 153 6.31 47.79 18.62
CA GLN A 153 7.42 48.59 19.19
C GLN A 153 7.46 49.98 18.55
N ASN A 154 7.15 50.08 17.26
CA ASN A 154 7.02 51.36 16.55
C ASN A 154 5.75 52.14 16.93
N LYS A 155 4.62 51.47 17.20
CA LYS A 155 3.37 52.10 17.68
C LYS A 155 3.41 52.50 19.15
N LYS A 156 4.06 51.73 20.03
CA LYS A 156 4.28 52.11 21.45
C LYS A 156 5.21 53.31 21.64
N LYS A 157 6.07 53.61 20.66
CA LYS A 157 6.77 54.90 20.58
C LYS A 157 5.82 56.08 20.28
N LYS A 158 4.61 55.80 19.77
CA LYS A 158 3.63 56.82 19.33
C LYS A 158 2.40 56.92 20.23
N GLU A 159 2.02 55.87 20.96
CA GLU A 159 0.82 55.88 21.80
C GLU A 159 1.12 55.41 23.22
N LYS A 160 1.41 56.38 24.10
CA LYS A 160 1.08 56.25 25.52
C LYS A 160 -0.33 56.79 25.71
N GLU A 161 -1.13 56.01 26.44
CA GLU A 161 -2.42 56.38 27.02
C GLU A 161 -3.65 56.32 26.09
N LYS A 162 -4.23 55.12 26.02
CA LYS A 162 -5.58 54.83 26.53
C LYS A 162 -5.86 53.36 26.27
N GLU A 163 -6.03 52.56 27.31
CA GLU A 163 -6.62 51.23 27.13
C GLU A 163 -7.18 50.67 28.43
N ASN A 164 -8.36 50.08 28.28
CA ASN A 164 -9.26 49.63 29.32
C ASN A 164 -8.64 48.46 30.11
N GLN A 165 -8.89 48.34 31.42
CA GLN A 165 -8.21 47.31 32.26
C GLN A 165 -8.48 45.86 31.78
N ASN A 166 -9.63 45.60 31.16
CA ASN A 166 -9.95 44.29 30.55
C ASN A 166 -9.19 44.03 29.24
N GLU A 167 -8.91 45.07 28.45
CA GLU A 167 -8.05 44.96 27.27
C GLU A 167 -6.60 44.76 27.67
N LYS A 168 -6.11 45.50 28.68
CA LYS A 168 -4.77 45.29 29.25
C LYS A 168 -4.55 43.88 29.77
N LYS A 169 -5.55 43.26 30.40
CA LYS A 169 -5.46 41.88 30.89
C LYS A 169 -5.41 40.88 29.72
N LYS A 170 -6.29 41.02 28.73
CA LYS A 170 -6.28 40.19 27.50
C LYS A 170 -5.00 40.36 26.68
N GLU A 171 -4.50 41.58 26.57
CA GLU A 171 -3.29 41.93 25.84
C GLU A 171 -2.03 41.40 26.58
N LYS A 172 -2.02 41.43 27.92
CA LYS A 172 -0.95 40.85 28.74
C LYS A 172 -0.91 39.32 28.65
N GLU A 173 -2.05 38.64 28.65
CA GLU A 173 -2.13 37.18 28.41
C GLU A 173 -1.68 36.82 26.99
N LYS A 174 -2.09 37.61 25.99
CA LYS A 174 -1.71 37.45 24.59
C LYS A 174 -0.20 37.64 24.40
N LYS A 175 0.41 38.66 25.00
CA LYS A 175 1.87 38.90 25.03
C LYS A 175 2.63 37.74 25.69
N ARG A 176 2.12 37.17 26.79
CA ARG A 176 2.74 36.01 27.46
C ARG A 176 2.72 34.75 26.59
N LYS A 177 1.61 34.47 25.90
CA LYS A 177 1.48 33.35 24.96
C LYS A 177 2.54 33.43 23.85
N TYR A 178 2.65 34.60 23.25
CA TYR A 178 3.56 34.90 22.14
C TYR A 178 5.04 34.83 22.55
N LYS A 179 5.38 35.45 23.68
CA LYS A 179 6.71 35.32 24.30
C LYS A 179 7.11 33.87 24.56
N THR A 180 6.16 33.02 24.99
CA THR A 180 6.41 31.59 25.25
C THR A 180 6.81 30.84 23.98
N ILE A 181 6.08 31.06 22.88
CA ILE A 181 6.33 30.40 21.59
C ILE A 181 7.67 30.87 21.02
N ALA A 182 7.96 32.17 21.07
CA ALA A 182 9.21 32.74 20.58
C ALA A 182 10.45 32.18 21.30
N ILE A 183 10.42 32.12 22.64
CA ILE A 183 11.55 31.59 23.44
C ILE A 183 11.77 30.10 23.16
N ILE A 184 10.68 29.31 23.08
CA ILE A 184 10.78 27.88 22.78
C ILE A 184 11.38 27.65 21.39
N LEU A 185 10.95 28.40 20.38
CA LEU A 185 11.47 28.29 19.02
C LEU A 185 12.94 28.71 18.92
N ASP A 186 13.35 29.73 19.67
CA ASP A 186 14.75 30.16 19.73
C ASP A 186 15.64 29.09 20.39
N CYS A 187 15.19 28.49 21.49
CA CYS A 187 15.92 27.40 22.16
C CYS A 187 16.03 26.13 21.30
N LEU A 188 15.02 25.86 20.47
CA LEU A 188 15.06 24.75 19.53
C LEU A 188 16.04 24.99 18.37
N LYS A 189 16.43 26.25 18.10
CA LYS A 189 17.45 26.63 17.10
C LYS A 189 18.86 26.73 17.70
N ASN A 190 18.99 27.23 18.92
CA ASN A 190 20.26 27.54 19.57
C ASN A 190 20.42 26.79 20.91
N LYS A 191 21.42 25.88 21.00
CA LYS A 191 21.65 25.03 22.19
C LYS A 191 21.96 25.83 23.46
N GLU A 192 22.59 26.99 23.34
CA GLU A 192 23.01 27.83 24.46
C GLU A 192 21.84 28.52 25.20
N ASN A 193 20.63 28.54 24.61
CA ASN A 193 19.50 29.28 25.17
C ASN A 193 18.58 28.45 26.09
N ILE A 194 18.88 27.16 26.35
CA ILE A 194 18.12 26.35 27.32
C ILE A 194 18.15 26.99 28.72
N THR A 195 19.29 27.59 29.11
CA THR A 195 19.40 28.30 30.39
C THR A 195 18.51 29.55 30.45
N GLU A 196 18.32 30.24 29.33
CA GLU A 196 17.42 31.40 29.24
C GLU A 196 15.95 30.97 29.31
N PHE A 197 15.61 29.84 28.69
CA PHE A 197 14.29 29.23 28.85
C PHE A 197 14.02 28.83 30.30
N LYS A 198 14.95 28.14 30.96
CA LYS A 198 14.80 27.76 32.39
C LYS A 198 14.61 29.00 33.28
N LYS A 199 15.41 30.06 33.10
CA LYS A 199 15.22 31.35 33.80
C LYS A 199 13.85 31.97 33.52
N SER A 200 13.41 31.94 32.27
CA SER A 200 12.09 32.48 31.88
C SER A 200 10.92 31.70 32.48
N VAL A 201 11.08 30.38 32.65
CA VAL A 201 10.14 29.51 33.37
C VAL A 201 10.10 29.86 34.86
N GLU A 202 11.26 29.93 35.53
CA GLU A 202 11.38 30.26 36.95
C GLU A 202 10.79 31.63 37.29
N ASN A 203 11.04 32.62 36.42
CA ASN A 203 10.49 33.98 36.57
C ASN A 203 8.99 34.09 36.23
N ASN A 204 8.32 32.99 35.85
CA ASN A 204 6.92 32.96 35.36
C ASN A 204 6.66 33.95 34.21
N GLU A 205 7.66 34.17 33.36
CA GLU A 205 7.57 35.08 32.21
C GLU A 205 6.85 34.44 31.02
N ILE A 206 6.78 33.11 31.01
CA ILE A 206 6.14 32.30 29.97
C ILE A 206 4.95 31.48 30.52
N ASN A 207 3.99 31.21 29.64
CA ASN A 207 2.78 30.46 29.95
C ASN A 207 2.91 29.00 29.46
N LEU A 208 3.36 28.13 30.36
CA LEU A 208 3.52 26.70 30.09
C LEU A 208 2.19 25.92 29.98
N GLN A 209 1.06 26.52 30.36
CA GLN A 209 -0.27 25.89 30.30
C GLN A 209 -1.05 26.26 29.04
N TYR A 210 -0.36 26.76 28.01
CA TYR A 210 -1.01 27.18 26.79
C TYR A 210 -1.79 26.02 26.16
N GLN A 211 -3.10 26.20 26.05
CA GLN A 211 -4.03 25.29 25.43
C GLN A 211 -5.05 26.10 24.64
N ASP A 212 -5.25 25.72 23.39
CA ASP A 212 -6.35 26.21 22.60
C ASP A 212 -7.67 25.61 23.13
N LYS A 213 -8.60 26.47 23.53
CA LYS A 213 -9.85 26.05 24.21
C LYS A 213 -10.77 25.26 23.30
N LYS A 214 -10.72 25.48 21.97
CA LYS A 214 -11.61 24.81 21.04
C LYS A 214 -11.07 23.42 20.68
N THR A 215 -9.77 23.32 20.38
CA THR A 215 -9.14 22.09 19.86
C THR A 215 -8.51 21.22 20.95
N ASN A 216 -8.37 21.72 22.17
CA ASN A 216 -7.52 21.13 23.22
C ASN A 216 -6.05 20.92 22.78
N PHE A 217 -5.63 21.55 21.69
CA PHE A 217 -4.23 21.52 21.25
C PHE A 217 -3.39 22.37 22.21
N ASN A 218 -2.27 21.83 22.68
CA ASN A 218 -1.48 22.46 23.73
C ASN A 218 -0.01 22.53 23.32
N LEU A 219 0.79 23.19 24.15
CA LEU A 219 2.21 23.38 23.91
C LEU A 219 2.99 22.05 23.80
N LEU A 220 2.62 21.05 24.61
CA LEU A 220 3.24 19.72 24.57
C LEU A 220 2.96 18.99 23.24
N HIS A 221 1.73 19.05 22.74
CA HIS A 221 1.36 18.51 21.43
C HIS A 221 2.16 19.17 20.30
N ALA A 222 2.30 20.51 20.34
CA ALA A 222 3.07 21.26 19.36
C ALA A 222 4.55 20.86 19.36
N LEU A 223 5.15 20.70 20.54
CA LEU A 223 6.53 20.27 20.68
C LEU A 223 6.72 18.84 20.18
N ILE A 224 5.85 17.89 20.55
CA ILE A 224 5.96 16.51 20.07
C ILE A 224 5.95 16.46 18.54
N LEU A 225 5.00 17.17 17.91
CA LEU A 225 4.85 17.24 16.45
C LEU A 225 5.95 18.03 15.72
N SER A 226 6.78 18.81 16.42
CA SER A 226 7.82 19.61 15.79
C SER A 226 9.02 18.75 15.37
N THR A 227 8.99 18.19 14.16
CA THR A 227 10.07 17.30 13.67
C THR A 227 11.19 18.02 12.89
N ASN A 228 11.21 19.37 12.91
CA ASN A 228 12.14 20.20 12.12
C ASN A 228 13.35 20.71 12.92
N PHE A 229 13.61 20.17 14.11
CA PHE A 229 14.70 20.64 14.94
C PHE A 229 15.74 19.54 15.08
N ASP A 230 16.93 19.79 14.51
CA ASP A 230 18.09 18.90 14.61
C ASP A 230 18.53 18.71 16.07
N ASN A 231 18.17 19.66 16.95
CA ASN A 231 18.51 19.63 18.37
C ASN A 231 17.47 18.88 19.21
N LEU A 232 17.48 17.54 19.10
CA LEU A 232 16.64 16.65 19.89
C LEU A 232 16.91 16.75 21.40
N GLU A 233 18.15 17.05 21.81
CA GLU A 233 18.53 17.21 23.21
C GLU A 233 17.84 18.43 23.85
N ALA A 234 17.89 19.59 23.17
CA ALA A 234 17.19 20.79 23.63
C ALA A 234 15.67 20.57 23.68
N LYS A 235 15.13 19.90 22.66
CA LYS A 235 13.71 19.55 22.60
C LYS A 235 13.30 18.70 23.81
N LEU A 236 14.13 17.71 24.17
CA LEU A 236 13.87 16.86 25.32
C LEU A 236 13.90 17.66 26.63
N GLU A 237 14.90 18.50 26.85
CA GLU A 237 15.03 19.34 28.05
C GLU A 237 13.86 20.32 28.20
N ILE A 238 13.43 20.96 27.11
CA ILE A 238 12.26 21.85 27.11
C ILE A 238 11.00 21.08 27.52
N ILE A 239 10.78 19.87 26.98
CA ILE A 239 9.62 19.06 27.34
C ILE A 239 9.70 18.60 28.81
N LYS A 240 10.88 18.18 29.29
CA LYS A 240 11.11 17.80 30.70
C LYS A 240 10.72 18.95 31.64
N GLU A 241 11.13 20.17 31.32
CA GLU A 241 10.79 21.37 32.11
C GLU A 241 9.28 21.66 32.08
N ILE A 242 8.65 21.63 30.91
CA ILE A 242 7.20 21.88 30.75
C ILE A 242 6.35 20.91 31.56
N VAL A 243 6.80 19.66 31.66
CA VAL A 243 6.05 18.57 32.30
C VAL A 243 6.28 18.54 33.82
N ASN A 244 7.47 18.91 34.30
CA ASN A 244 7.80 18.83 35.73
C ASN A 244 7.59 20.13 36.52
N HIS A 245 7.44 21.27 35.85
CA HIS A 245 7.28 22.56 36.52
C HIS A 245 5.99 22.63 37.39
N LYS A 246 5.98 23.49 38.43
CA LYS A 246 4.81 23.68 39.31
C LYS A 246 3.55 24.11 38.53
N ASN A 247 3.74 24.89 37.47
CA ASN A 247 2.70 25.29 36.51
C ASN A 247 2.65 24.36 35.27
N LYS A 248 2.86 23.05 35.46
CA LYS A 248 2.97 22.07 34.37
C LYS A 248 1.74 22.02 33.45
N GLN A 249 1.99 21.65 32.20
CA GLN A 249 0.95 21.24 31.28
C GLN A 249 0.24 19.98 31.82
N LYS A 250 -1.09 19.91 31.67
CA LYS A 250 -1.83 18.69 32.01
C LYS A 250 -1.50 17.58 31.01
N LEU A 251 -1.05 16.45 31.51
CA LEU A 251 -0.86 15.22 30.74
C LEU A 251 -2.21 14.56 30.42
N ASN A 252 -2.20 13.59 29.50
CA ASN A 252 -3.36 12.82 29.04
C ASN A 252 -4.45 13.65 28.36
N GLN A 253 -4.13 14.91 28.01
CA GLN A 253 -5.04 15.76 27.26
C GLN A 253 -5.14 15.25 25.84
N LYS A 254 -6.36 15.12 25.33
CA LYS A 254 -6.61 14.64 23.98
C LYS A 254 -6.97 15.80 23.07
N ILE A 255 -6.35 15.84 21.91
CA ILE A 255 -6.68 16.78 20.85
C ILE A 255 -8.11 16.46 20.37
N ALA A 256 -9.01 17.44 20.36
CA ALA A 256 -10.45 17.23 20.21
C ALA A 256 -10.84 16.47 18.93
N TRP A 257 -10.16 16.72 17.82
CA TRP A 257 -10.55 16.20 16.50
C TRP A 257 -9.95 14.80 16.16
N VAL A 258 -8.83 14.42 16.76
CA VAL A 258 -8.22 13.06 16.60
C VAL A 258 -8.35 12.20 17.83
N ASN A 259 -8.67 12.79 18.99
CA ASN A 259 -8.67 12.17 20.30
C ASN A 259 -7.33 11.51 20.68
N TYR A 260 -6.24 12.06 20.16
CA TYR A 260 -4.88 11.62 20.46
C TYR A 260 -4.30 12.40 21.62
N SER A 261 -3.63 11.67 22.51
CA SER A 261 -2.80 12.23 23.57
C SER A 261 -1.34 12.36 23.12
N GLU A 262 -0.50 12.90 23.98
CA GLU A 262 0.95 12.99 23.79
C GLU A 262 1.60 11.65 23.43
N LEU A 263 1.20 10.55 24.08
CA LEU A 263 1.74 9.21 23.81
C LEU A 263 1.25 8.63 22.48
N HIS A 264 0.00 8.92 22.09
CA HIS A 264 -0.49 8.52 20.76
C HIS A 264 0.30 9.20 19.65
N LEU A 265 0.56 10.51 19.80
CA LEU A 265 1.37 11.27 18.84
C LEU A 265 2.80 10.69 18.75
N LEU A 266 3.46 10.45 19.89
CA LEU A 266 4.81 9.87 19.91
C LEU A 266 4.89 8.51 19.24
N SER A 267 3.88 7.66 19.45
CA SER A 267 3.81 6.31 18.86
C SER A 267 3.64 6.31 17.34
N MET A 268 3.30 7.44 16.75
CA MET A 268 3.06 7.58 15.32
C MET A 268 4.14 8.37 14.59
N LEU A 269 5.06 9.01 15.30
CA LEU A 269 6.02 9.90 14.68
C LEU A 269 7.29 9.13 14.25
N PRO A 270 7.83 9.41 13.05
CA PRO A 270 9.11 8.87 12.59
C PRO A 270 10.28 9.63 13.23
N VAL A 271 10.35 9.67 14.55
CA VAL A 271 11.44 10.35 15.29
C VAL A 271 12.57 9.35 15.55
N GLN A 272 13.78 9.85 15.82
CA GLN A 272 14.92 9.01 16.18
C GLN A 272 14.54 8.03 17.33
N PRO A 273 14.86 6.73 17.19
CA PRO A 273 14.42 5.71 18.14
C PRO A 273 14.75 6.03 19.60
N ASN A 274 15.99 6.43 19.87
CA ASN A 274 16.49 6.70 21.23
C ASN A 274 15.76 7.87 21.90
N PHE A 275 15.60 8.99 21.19
CA PHE A 275 14.86 10.14 21.69
C PHE A 275 13.41 9.78 22.01
N THR A 276 12.78 8.98 21.16
CA THR A 276 11.37 8.60 21.32
C THR A 276 11.18 7.74 22.57
N VAL A 277 12.08 6.79 22.81
CA VAL A 277 12.07 5.95 24.03
C VAL A 277 12.31 6.79 25.28
N GLU A 278 13.33 7.66 25.27
CA GLU A 278 13.66 8.51 26.43
C GLU A 278 12.51 9.46 26.78
N LEU A 279 11.95 10.14 25.77
CA LEU A 279 10.82 11.05 25.97
C LEU A 279 9.57 10.31 26.45
N THR A 280 9.26 9.15 25.87
CA THR A 280 8.13 8.32 26.30
C THR A 280 8.30 7.92 27.76
N GLY A 281 9.51 7.49 28.16
CA GLY A 281 9.78 7.12 29.54
C GLY A 281 9.69 8.28 30.52
N HIS A 282 10.08 9.49 30.10
CA HIS A 282 9.89 10.67 30.92
C HIS A 282 8.40 11.00 31.12
N LEU A 283 7.60 11.00 30.05
CA LEU A 283 6.18 11.31 30.11
C LEU A 283 5.40 10.32 30.99
N ILE A 284 5.68 9.02 30.88
CA ILE A 284 5.05 8.00 31.73
C ILE A 284 5.43 8.21 33.20
N LYS A 285 6.72 8.45 33.51
CA LYS A 285 7.16 8.75 34.89
C LYS A 285 6.48 10.00 35.45
N SER A 286 6.19 10.99 34.61
CA SER A 286 5.50 12.22 35.01
C SER A 286 3.97 12.10 35.06
N GLY A 287 3.39 10.95 34.69
CA GLY A 287 1.97 10.63 34.87
C GLY A 287 1.15 10.41 33.59
N SER A 288 1.78 10.33 32.41
CA SER A 288 1.06 9.94 31.19
C SER A 288 0.57 8.49 31.30
N ASN A 289 -0.70 8.28 30.97
CA ASN A 289 -1.36 6.99 31.00
C ASN A 289 -0.99 6.20 29.75
N ILE A 290 -0.19 5.16 29.90
CA ILE A 290 0.25 4.26 28.84
C ILE A 290 -0.89 3.58 28.08
N ASN A 291 -2.03 3.38 28.74
CA ASN A 291 -3.23 2.70 28.23
C ASN A 291 -4.36 3.68 27.88
N ILE A 292 -4.03 4.96 27.66
CA ILE A 292 -4.99 5.95 27.18
C ILE A 292 -5.56 5.51 25.83
N LEU A 293 -6.88 5.61 25.65
CA LEU A 293 -7.57 5.17 24.44
C LEU A 293 -7.91 6.35 23.53
N ASP A 294 -7.76 6.21 22.23
CA ASP A 294 -8.29 7.16 21.24
C ASP A 294 -9.79 6.95 20.95
N ASN A 295 -10.33 7.62 19.91
CA ASN A 295 -11.72 7.44 19.46
C ASN A 295 -12.01 6.06 18.84
N TYR A 296 -10.97 5.35 18.43
CA TYR A 296 -11.01 4.00 17.89
C TYR A 296 -10.73 2.94 18.96
N TYR A 297 -10.61 3.33 20.23
CA TYR A 297 -10.28 2.46 21.34
C TYR A 297 -8.90 1.80 21.21
N LEU A 298 -7.97 2.48 20.54
CA LEU A 298 -6.59 2.04 20.35
C LEU A 298 -5.70 2.73 21.39
N THR A 299 -4.70 2.00 21.90
CA THR A 299 -3.67 2.54 22.79
C THR A 299 -2.48 3.07 21.99
N PRO A 300 -1.61 3.89 22.61
CA PRO A 300 -0.32 4.28 22.03
C PRO A 300 0.48 3.07 21.49
N CYS A 301 0.65 2.03 22.29
CA CYS A 301 1.35 0.80 21.89
C CYS A 301 0.69 0.11 20.69
N TYR A 302 -0.65 0.14 20.60
CA TYR A 302 -1.37 -0.41 19.44
C TYR A 302 -1.06 0.37 18.17
N LEU A 303 -1.11 1.71 18.21
CA LEU A 303 -0.79 2.55 17.06
C LEU A 303 0.68 2.38 16.63
N HIS A 304 1.59 2.17 17.57
CA HIS A 304 3.00 1.90 17.29
C HIS A 304 3.20 0.63 16.45
N LEU A 305 2.49 -0.45 16.78
CA LEU A 305 2.53 -1.72 16.03
C LEU A 305 1.93 -1.63 14.62
N GLN A 306 1.15 -0.58 14.31
CA GLN A 306 0.61 -0.36 12.97
C GLN A 306 1.58 0.36 12.03
N GLN A 307 2.73 0.81 12.55
CA GLN A 307 3.77 1.45 11.73
C GLN A 307 4.47 0.41 10.83
N ILE A 308 5.01 0.87 9.69
CA ILE A 308 5.81 -0.02 8.81
C ILE A 308 7.18 -0.30 9.47
N ASN A 309 7.76 0.72 10.12
CA ASN A 309 9.05 0.60 10.80
C ASN A 309 8.79 0.64 12.31
N ILE A 310 8.54 -0.52 12.89
CA ILE A 310 8.33 -0.65 14.34
C ILE A 310 9.66 -0.39 15.05
N ASN A 311 9.69 0.64 15.90
CA ASN A 311 10.79 0.84 16.85
C ASN A 311 10.68 -0.24 17.94
N VAL A 312 11.55 -1.25 17.84
CA VAL A 312 11.61 -2.41 18.75
C VAL A 312 11.84 -1.98 20.20
N ASP A 313 12.72 -1.00 20.43
CA ASP A 313 13.03 -0.54 21.78
C ASP A 313 11.85 0.18 22.43
N LEU A 314 11.10 0.97 21.64
CA LEU A 314 9.87 1.59 22.13
C LEU A 314 8.77 0.56 22.40
N LEU A 315 8.66 -0.48 21.58
CA LEU A 315 7.72 -1.57 21.82
C LEU A 315 8.07 -2.32 23.12
N LYS A 316 9.34 -2.70 23.31
CA LYS A 316 9.83 -3.32 24.55
C LYS A 316 9.54 -2.41 25.75
N PHE A 317 9.83 -1.12 25.62
CA PHE A 317 9.55 -0.14 26.66
C PHE A 317 8.07 -0.08 27.02
N TYR A 318 7.18 -0.02 26.03
CA TYR A 318 5.73 0.00 26.26
C TYR A 318 5.24 -1.25 27.00
N LEU A 319 5.69 -2.42 26.57
CA LEU A 319 5.31 -3.70 27.18
C LEU A 319 5.80 -3.81 28.63
N GLN A 320 7.06 -3.45 28.90
CA GLN A 320 7.65 -3.47 30.24
C GLN A 320 7.02 -2.47 31.22
N ASN A 321 6.42 -1.39 30.72
CA ASN A 321 5.77 -0.35 31.54
C ASN A 321 4.25 -0.52 31.64
N GLY A 322 3.72 -1.72 31.39
CA GLY A 322 2.33 -2.07 31.67
C GLY A 322 1.33 -1.73 30.58
N SER A 323 1.76 -1.75 29.30
CA SER A 323 0.81 -1.68 28.18
C SER A 323 -0.15 -2.87 28.22
N ASP A 324 -1.44 -2.60 28.05
CA ASP A 324 -2.48 -3.62 28.01
C ASP A 324 -2.38 -4.44 26.71
N ILE A 325 -1.96 -5.69 26.86
CA ILE A 325 -1.76 -6.65 25.77
C ILE A 325 -3.06 -7.33 25.30
N GLU A 326 -4.12 -7.29 26.12
CA GLU A 326 -5.35 -8.05 25.94
C GLU A 326 -6.57 -7.14 25.75
N LEU A 327 -6.44 -6.07 24.95
CA LEU A 327 -7.52 -5.12 24.64
C LEU A 327 -8.77 -5.82 24.07
N LYS A 328 -9.63 -6.32 24.96
CA LYS A 328 -10.84 -7.09 24.67
C LYS A 328 -12.06 -6.20 24.88
N LYS A 329 -12.59 -5.53 23.83
CA LYS A 329 -13.87 -4.81 23.98
C LYS A 329 -14.91 -4.95 22.86
N LYS A 330 -16.15 -4.82 23.34
CA LYS A 330 -17.45 -4.89 22.64
C LYS A 330 -17.48 -3.91 21.48
N LYS A 331 -18.13 -4.33 20.38
CA LYS A 331 -18.35 -3.54 19.17
C LYS A 331 -18.65 -2.06 19.52
N PRO A 332 -17.89 -1.09 19.01
CA PRO A 332 -18.20 0.31 19.21
C PRO A 332 -19.65 0.60 18.75
N LYS A 333 -20.48 1.18 19.62
CA LYS A 333 -21.89 1.50 19.33
C LYS A 333 -22.08 2.41 18.11
N PHE A 334 -21.03 3.12 17.70
CA PHE A 334 -21.12 4.20 16.71
C PHE A 334 -20.25 4.01 15.46
N VAL A 335 -19.52 2.91 15.34
CA VAL A 335 -18.62 2.73 14.22
C VAL A 335 -19.14 1.59 13.34
N ARG A 336 -19.57 1.94 12.12
CA ARG A 336 -19.94 1.03 11.01
C ARG A 336 -18.78 0.11 10.56
N ILE A 337 -17.65 0.11 11.28
CA ILE A 337 -16.53 -0.81 11.06
C ILE A 337 -16.87 -2.08 11.85
N ASN A 338 -17.40 -3.06 11.15
CA ASN A 338 -17.68 -4.42 11.64
C ASN A 338 -16.39 -5.22 12.00
N ARG A 339 -15.26 -4.57 12.33
CA ARG A 339 -13.99 -5.22 12.63
C ARG A 339 -13.76 -5.23 14.14
N LYS A 340 -13.57 -6.43 14.69
CA LYS A 340 -13.09 -6.66 16.04
C LYS A 340 -11.64 -6.16 16.12
N ILE A 341 -11.31 -5.37 17.14
CA ILE A 341 -9.92 -4.96 17.41
C ILE A 341 -9.13 -6.23 17.76
N LYS A 342 -7.96 -6.39 17.14
CA LYS A 342 -7.06 -7.52 17.38
C LYS A 342 -6.28 -7.29 18.68
N PRO A 343 -5.99 -8.29 19.51
CA PRO A 343 -5.07 -8.13 20.64
C PRO A 343 -3.66 -7.74 20.17
N LEU A 344 -2.86 -7.09 21.03
CA LEU A 344 -1.54 -6.58 20.63
C LEU A 344 -0.63 -7.69 20.12
N PHE A 345 -0.65 -8.85 20.76
CA PHE A 345 0.18 -9.97 20.36
C PHE A 345 -0.21 -10.54 18.99
N GLU A 346 -1.51 -10.54 18.67
CA GLU A 346 -2.00 -10.92 17.35
C GLU A 346 -1.49 -9.94 16.27
N LEU A 347 -1.57 -8.64 16.55
CA LEU A 347 -1.08 -7.61 15.65
C LEU A 347 0.44 -7.72 15.44
N PHE A 348 1.19 -7.98 16.51
CA PHE A 348 2.62 -8.21 16.45
C PHE A 348 2.98 -9.44 15.60
N CYS A 349 2.31 -10.58 15.81
CA CYS A 349 2.54 -11.79 15.00
C CYS A 349 2.25 -11.60 13.50
N ALA A 350 1.31 -10.70 13.17
CA ALA A 350 0.96 -10.33 11.80
C ALA A 350 1.87 -9.23 11.22
N SER A 351 2.71 -8.60 12.04
CA SER A 351 3.62 -7.55 11.60
C SER A 351 4.87 -8.14 10.95
N ASP A 352 5.62 -7.30 10.23
CA ASP A 352 6.94 -7.69 9.70
C ASP A 352 8.03 -7.70 10.78
N CYS A 353 7.69 -7.35 12.03
CA CYS A 353 8.58 -7.49 13.19
C CYS A 353 8.53 -8.93 13.70
N ASN A 354 9.67 -9.63 13.61
CA ASN A 354 9.79 -11.01 14.06
C ASN A 354 10.96 -11.19 15.06
N ASP A 355 11.12 -10.21 15.95
CA ASP A 355 12.10 -10.23 17.04
C ASP A 355 11.66 -11.24 18.12
N ILE A 356 12.47 -12.27 18.35
CA ILE A 356 12.21 -13.36 19.29
C ILE A 356 12.11 -12.88 20.74
N GLU A 357 12.84 -11.83 21.12
CA GLU A 357 12.82 -11.29 22.48
C GLU A 357 11.47 -10.61 22.77
N ILE A 358 10.83 -10.04 21.76
CA ILE A 358 9.49 -9.47 21.90
C ILE A 358 8.44 -10.58 22.05
N TYR A 359 8.58 -11.70 21.33
CA TYR A 359 7.72 -12.87 21.55
C TYR A 359 7.83 -13.37 22.99
N LYS A 360 9.05 -13.53 23.51
CA LYS A 360 9.27 -13.96 24.91
C LYS A 360 8.61 -12.99 25.88
N LEU A 361 8.81 -11.68 25.67
CA LEU A 361 8.20 -10.64 26.51
C LEU A 361 6.66 -10.71 26.51
N PHE A 362 6.02 -10.87 25.35
CA PHE A 362 4.56 -11.06 25.31
C PHE A 362 4.11 -12.29 26.09
N LEU A 363 4.84 -13.41 25.96
CA LEU A 363 4.52 -14.65 26.68
C LEU A 363 4.72 -14.50 28.20
N GLU A 364 5.79 -13.82 28.64
CA GLU A 364 6.07 -13.51 30.04
C GLU A 364 4.98 -12.62 30.66
N LEU A 365 4.42 -11.70 29.88
CA LEU A 365 3.28 -10.85 30.26
C LEU A 365 1.93 -11.58 30.24
N GLY A 366 1.91 -12.87 29.90
CA GLY A 366 0.71 -13.71 29.92
C GLY A 366 -0.17 -13.60 28.67
N ALA A 367 0.40 -13.23 27.53
CA ALA A 367 -0.35 -13.17 26.26
C ALA A 367 -0.93 -14.54 25.90
N ASP A 368 -2.22 -14.57 25.54
CA ASP A 368 -2.89 -15.81 25.19
C ASP A 368 -2.47 -16.30 23.79
N VAL A 369 -1.91 -17.50 23.73
CA VAL A 369 -1.47 -18.15 22.50
C VAL A 369 -2.52 -19.07 21.87
N THR A 370 -3.59 -19.37 22.62
CA THR A 370 -4.63 -20.33 22.24
C THR A 370 -5.85 -19.66 21.62
N THR A 371 -5.91 -18.33 21.67
CA THR A 371 -7.11 -17.58 21.30
C THR A 371 -7.43 -17.75 19.81
N ASN A 372 -8.67 -18.14 19.56
CA ASN A 372 -9.21 -18.23 18.21
C ASN A 372 -9.89 -16.88 17.90
N PHE A 373 -9.18 -15.95 17.27
CA PHE A 373 -9.51 -14.52 17.34
C PHE A 373 -10.81 -14.07 16.64
N GLY A 374 -11.55 -14.98 16.00
CA GLY A 374 -12.93 -14.72 15.56
C GLY A 374 -13.05 -13.68 14.44
N THR A 375 -11.96 -13.34 13.75
CA THR A 375 -12.04 -12.86 12.37
C THR A 375 -12.67 -13.97 11.52
N SER A 376 -13.20 -13.63 10.35
CA SER A 376 -13.74 -14.62 9.39
C SER A 376 -12.77 -15.75 9.03
N THR A 377 -11.48 -15.61 9.39
CA THR A 377 -10.36 -16.53 9.13
C THR A 377 -9.90 -17.33 10.34
N ARG A 378 -10.36 -17.06 11.59
CA ARG A 378 -9.95 -17.82 12.80
C ARG A 378 -8.42 -18.04 12.84
N ASP A 379 -7.66 -16.99 12.54
CA ASP A 379 -6.21 -17.07 12.44
C ASP A 379 -5.61 -17.34 13.84
N VAL A 380 -4.92 -18.46 14.01
CA VAL A 380 -4.07 -18.71 15.18
C VAL A 380 -2.73 -18.00 14.97
N LEU A 381 -2.02 -17.68 16.05
CA LEU A 381 -0.74 -16.95 16.00
C LEU A 381 0.27 -17.54 15.01
N ILE A 382 0.46 -18.87 14.97
CA ILE A 382 1.39 -19.51 14.02
C ILE A 382 0.99 -19.24 12.55
N ASN A 383 -0.32 -19.15 12.24
CA ASN A 383 -0.78 -18.78 10.90
C ASN A 383 -0.41 -17.33 10.56
N LEU A 384 -0.54 -16.42 11.51
CA LEU A 384 -0.20 -15.00 11.32
C LEU A 384 1.28 -14.83 11.07
N VAL A 385 2.12 -15.53 11.83
CA VAL A 385 3.57 -15.54 11.59
C VAL A 385 3.86 -16.06 10.18
N CYS A 386 3.25 -17.17 9.74
CA CYS A 386 3.47 -17.68 8.39
C CYS A 386 3.01 -16.71 7.27
N LYS A 387 2.09 -15.79 7.56
CA LYS A 387 1.62 -14.74 6.64
C LYS A 387 2.53 -13.50 6.62
N SER A 388 3.34 -13.25 7.65
CA SER A 388 4.25 -12.09 7.69
C SER A 388 5.36 -12.22 6.65
N LYS A 389 6.04 -11.15 6.25
CA LYS A 389 7.09 -11.26 5.20
C LYS A 389 8.27 -12.13 5.60
N ASN A 390 8.65 -12.08 6.87
CA ASN A 390 9.88 -12.72 7.38
C ASN A 390 9.62 -13.68 8.54
N PRO A 391 8.88 -14.80 8.34
CA PRO A 391 8.70 -15.80 9.37
C PRO A 391 10.02 -16.51 9.66
N THR A 392 10.27 -16.82 10.92
CA THR A 392 11.45 -17.55 11.38
C THR A 392 11.02 -18.87 12.00
N LEU A 393 11.87 -19.90 11.87
CA LEU A 393 11.61 -21.17 12.53
C LEU A 393 11.56 -21.01 14.06
N GLU A 394 12.34 -20.07 14.60
CA GLU A 394 12.45 -19.85 16.04
C GLU A 394 11.16 -19.31 16.65
N SER A 395 10.53 -18.29 16.04
CA SER A 395 9.26 -17.75 16.55
C SER A 395 8.14 -18.79 16.48
N ILE A 396 8.10 -19.60 15.41
CA ILE A 396 7.14 -20.70 15.26
C ILE A 396 7.36 -21.79 16.33
N LYS A 397 8.61 -22.17 16.59
CA LYS A 397 8.94 -23.13 17.66
C LYS A 397 8.56 -22.61 19.03
N LEU A 398 8.84 -21.34 19.31
CA LEU A 398 8.52 -20.71 20.58
C LEU A 398 7.01 -20.72 20.82
N LEU A 399 6.23 -20.19 19.86
CA LEU A 399 4.77 -20.20 19.93
C LEU A 399 4.20 -21.60 20.12
N HIS A 400 4.67 -22.58 19.33
CA HIS A 400 4.20 -23.96 19.44
C HIS A 400 4.52 -24.57 20.81
N LYS A 401 5.74 -24.36 21.34
CA LYS A 401 6.11 -24.81 22.70
C LYS A 401 5.26 -24.15 23.79
N SER A 402 4.85 -22.90 23.59
CA SER A 402 3.95 -22.20 24.51
C SER A 402 2.50 -22.67 24.42
N GLY A 403 2.17 -23.59 23.52
CA GLY A 403 0.82 -24.14 23.36
C GLY A 403 0.01 -23.54 22.22
N ALA A 404 0.60 -22.69 21.38
CA ALA A 404 -0.07 -22.21 20.17
C ALA A 404 -0.34 -23.40 19.23
N PRO A 405 -1.60 -23.65 18.83
CA PRO A 405 -1.91 -24.82 18.03
C PRO A 405 -1.37 -24.67 16.60
N ILE A 406 -0.78 -25.76 16.10
CA ILE A 406 -0.52 -25.90 14.67
C ILE A 406 -1.85 -26.32 14.03
N ILE A 407 -2.43 -25.46 13.20
CA ILE A 407 -3.71 -25.79 12.59
C ILE A 407 -3.49 -26.80 11.46
N GLY A 408 -4.03 -28.00 11.71
CA GLY A 408 -4.13 -29.11 10.78
C GLY A 408 -5.28 -30.05 11.14
N SER A 409 -6.46 -29.54 11.49
CA SER A 409 -7.62 -30.41 11.70
C SER A 409 -8.91 -29.67 11.38
N GLY A 410 -9.75 -30.33 10.59
CA GLY A 410 -10.95 -29.76 9.98
C GLY A 410 -11.85 -29.06 10.99
N SER A 411 -11.95 -27.73 10.88
CA SER A 411 -13.16 -27.05 11.30
C SER A 411 -14.31 -27.65 10.48
N LYS A 412 -15.30 -28.25 11.16
CA LYS A 412 -16.57 -28.72 10.58
C LYS A 412 -17.39 -27.63 9.87
N ARG A 413 -16.92 -26.37 9.85
CA ARG A 413 -17.56 -25.25 9.16
C ARG A 413 -16.76 -24.89 7.92
N LYS A 414 -17.44 -24.91 6.77
CA LYS A 414 -17.03 -24.40 5.44
C LYS A 414 -16.12 -23.18 5.58
N ILE A 415 -14.81 -23.39 5.65
CA ILE A 415 -13.81 -22.31 5.62
C ILE A 415 -13.88 -21.73 4.21
N LYS A 416 -13.89 -20.40 4.08
CA LYS A 416 -14.00 -19.72 2.77
C LYS A 416 -12.64 -19.48 2.10
N TYR A 417 -11.52 -19.51 2.82
CA TYR A 417 -10.19 -19.18 2.30
C TYR A 417 -9.05 -20.01 2.95
N TYR A 418 -7.86 -19.95 2.33
CA TYR A 418 -6.62 -20.73 2.50
C TYR A 418 -5.99 -20.78 3.92
N ASP A 419 -6.75 -21.14 4.95
CA ASP A 419 -6.37 -20.90 6.36
C ASP A 419 -5.64 -22.07 7.06
N THR A 420 -4.93 -22.96 6.35
CA THR A 420 -3.95 -23.82 7.06
C THR A 420 -2.58 -23.16 7.13
N THR A 421 -1.82 -23.48 8.18
CA THR A 421 -0.49 -22.93 8.42
C THR A 421 0.45 -23.15 7.23
N ILE A 422 0.34 -24.32 6.60
CA ILE A 422 1.19 -24.68 5.47
C ILE A 422 0.83 -23.86 4.23
N TRP A 423 -0.46 -23.66 3.92
CA TRP A 423 -0.88 -22.85 2.77
C TRP A 423 -0.35 -21.41 2.86
N ASN A 424 -0.47 -20.80 4.04
CA ASN A 424 0.06 -19.45 4.29
C ASN A 424 1.58 -19.38 4.07
N LEU A 425 2.32 -20.35 4.61
CA LEU A 425 3.77 -20.43 4.42
C LEU A 425 4.15 -20.59 2.94
N LEU A 426 3.41 -21.41 2.19
CA LEU A 426 3.73 -21.65 0.78
C LEU A 426 3.45 -20.45 -0.11
N TYR A 427 2.40 -19.67 0.19
CA TYR A 427 2.04 -18.45 -0.53
C TYR A 427 3.07 -17.33 -0.34
N ASN A 428 3.76 -17.33 0.79
CA ASN A 428 4.75 -16.33 1.12
C ASN A 428 6.05 -16.53 0.30
N SER A 429 6.26 -15.74 -0.74
CA SER A 429 7.43 -15.80 -1.60
C SER A 429 8.72 -15.30 -0.92
N GLU A 430 8.61 -14.48 0.12
CA GLU A 430 9.75 -13.79 0.76
C GLU A 430 10.42 -14.64 1.86
N CYS A 431 9.81 -15.76 2.26
CA CYS A 431 10.34 -16.62 3.32
C CYS A 431 11.61 -17.40 2.90
N ASN A 432 12.77 -16.96 3.39
CA ASN A 432 14.06 -17.66 3.20
C ASN A 432 14.18 -19.01 3.95
N GLU A 433 13.45 -19.17 5.06
CA GLU A 433 13.46 -20.39 5.88
C GLU A 433 12.37 -21.39 5.52
N LYS A 434 11.67 -21.19 4.38
CA LYS A 434 10.45 -21.94 4.00
C LYS A 434 10.60 -23.45 4.17
N TYR A 435 11.69 -24.03 3.68
CA TYR A 435 11.96 -25.48 3.84
C TYR A 435 12.07 -25.92 5.30
N LYS A 436 12.78 -25.17 6.15
CA LYS A 436 12.97 -25.52 7.56
C LYS A 436 11.65 -25.45 8.32
N ILE A 437 10.88 -24.38 8.07
CA ILE A 437 9.57 -24.17 8.69
C ILE A 437 8.59 -25.25 8.24
N LEU A 438 8.50 -25.50 6.92
CA LEU A 438 7.64 -26.55 6.35
C LEU A 438 7.95 -27.92 6.99
N LYS A 439 9.24 -28.28 7.06
CA LYS A 439 9.67 -29.53 7.70
C LYS A 439 9.24 -29.63 9.16
N TYR A 440 9.38 -28.54 9.91
CA TYR A 440 8.95 -28.49 11.30
C TYR A 440 7.44 -28.65 11.45
N LEU A 441 6.64 -27.87 10.70
CA LEU A 441 5.18 -27.90 10.77
C LEU A 441 4.62 -29.29 10.44
N ILE A 442 5.14 -29.95 9.40
CA ILE A 442 4.69 -31.31 9.02
C ILE A 442 5.05 -32.33 10.11
N ASN A 443 6.27 -32.28 10.63
CA ASN A 443 6.68 -33.18 11.72
C ASN A 443 5.90 -32.91 13.01
N ALA A 444 5.39 -31.70 13.19
CA ALA A 444 4.57 -31.31 14.32
C ALA A 444 3.05 -31.52 14.08
N GLY A 445 2.68 -32.22 13.01
CA GLY A 445 1.30 -32.71 12.80
C GLY A 445 0.39 -31.81 11.96
N ALA A 446 0.93 -30.84 11.22
CA ALA A 446 0.14 -30.06 10.28
C ALA A 446 -0.49 -30.94 9.18
N ASP A 447 -1.77 -30.72 8.88
CA ASP A 447 -2.54 -31.56 7.94
C ASP A 447 -2.31 -31.14 6.49
N LEU A 448 -1.93 -32.14 5.69
CA LEU A 448 -1.63 -32.00 4.27
C LEU A 448 -2.82 -32.36 3.36
N ARG A 449 -3.88 -32.96 3.92
CA ARG A 449 -4.99 -33.54 3.15
C ARG A 449 -6.07 -32.53 2.78
N LEU A 450 -6.02 -31.32 3.33
CA LEU A 450 -7.04 -30.30 3.12
C LEU A 450 -6.81 -29.62 1.76
N PRO A 451 -7.69 -29.85 0.76
CA PRO A 451 -7.60 -29.13 -0.49
C PRO A 451 -8.10 -27.70 -0.33
N ASP A 452 -7.72 -26.82 -1.24
CA ASP A 452 -8.30 -25.49 -1.32
C ASP A 452 -9.79 -25.56 -1.74
N ASN A 453 -10.57 -24.54 -1.38
CA ASN A 453 -12.02 -24.55 -1.63
C ASN A 453 -12.40 -24.13 -3.06
N TYR A 454 -11.52 -23.42 -3.76
CA TYR A 454 -11.78 -22.84 -5.08
C TYR A 454 -11.49 -23.79 -6.20
N TYR A 455 -10.30 -24.40 -6.18
CA TYR A 455 -9.79 -25.27 -7.22
C TYR A 455 -9.71 -26.73 -6.76
N LYS A 456 -10.02 -27.06 -5.49
CA LYS A 456 -9.77 -28.42 -4.94
C LYS A 456 -8.33 -28.88 -5.10
N SER A 457 -7.40 -27.94 -5.24
CA SER A 457 -5.98 -28.19 -5.31
C SER A 457 -5.52 -28.71 -3.96
N ASN A 458 -4.77 -29.80 -3.95
CA ASN A 458 -4.04 -30.24 -2.76
C ASN A 458 -2.75 -29.42 -2.57
N ILE A 459 -2.01 -29.71 -1.51
CA ILE A 459 -0.77 -28.97 -1.19
C ILE A 459 0.32 -29.07 -2.27
N LEU A 460 0.37 -30.18 -3.03
CA LEU A 460 1.35 -30.35 -4.11
C LEU A 460 1.07 -29.40 -5.26
N HIS A 461 -0.20 -29.26 -5.68
CA HIS A 461 -0.58 -28.30 -6.72
C HIS A 461 -0.15 -26.88 -6.34
N PHE A 462 -0.39 -26.48 -5.10
CA PHE A 462 -0.08 -25.13 -4.65
C PHE A 462 1.41 -24.86 -4.53
N LEU A 463 2.17 -25.84 -4.03
CA LEU A 463 3.63 -25.77 -4.02
C LEU A 463 4.17 -25.63 -5.45
N CYS A 464 3.69 -26.47 -6.38
CA CYS A 464 4.14 -26.48 -7.77
C CYS A 464 3.71 -25.22 -8.53
N LYS A 465 2.56 -24.63 -8.21
CA LYS A 465 2.12 -23.35 -8.79
C LYS A 465 2.97 -22.17 -8.31
N ASN A 466 3.50 -22.23 -7.09
CA ASN A 466 4.34 -21.20 -6.49
C ASN A 466 5.78 -21.70 -6.34
N CYS A 467 6.36 -22.27 -7.40
CA CYS A 467 7.65 -22.96 -7.36
C CYS A 467 8.89 -22.05 -7.41
N ASP A 468 8.72 -20.75 -7.68
CA ASP A 468 9.82 -19.79 -7.74
C ASP A 468 10.25 -19.32 -6.34
N PHE A 469 10.92 -20.21 -5.60
CA PHE A 469 11.60 -19.87 -4.35
C PHE A 469 12.81 -20.78 -4.07
N PRO A 470 13.77 -20.34 -3.23
CA PRO A 470 14.95 -21.13 -2.90
C PRO A 470 14.60 -22.48 -2.28
N LYS A 471 15.26 -23.55 -2.74
CA LYS A 471 15.06 -24.93 -2.26
C LYS A 471 13.68 -25.53 -2.57
N PHE A 472 12.98 -25.04 -3.60
CA PHE A 472 11.73 -25.63 -4.09
C PHE A 472 11.81 -27.15 -4.28
N GLU A 473 12.78 -27.67 -5.04
CA GLU A 473 12.91 -29.11 -5.29
C GLU A 473 13.02 -29.91 -3.97
N LYS A 474 13.75 -29.35 -2.99
CA LYS A 474 13.92 -29.96 -1.67
C LYS A 474 12.61 -29.99 -0.88
N CYS A 475 11.80 -28.92 -0.95
CA CYS A 475 10.45 -28.88 -0.39
C CYS A 475 9.52 -29.91 -1.08
N LEU A 476 9.55 -29.96 -2.42
CA LEU A 476 8.71 -30.86 -3.20
C LEU A 476 9.03 -32.32 -2.88
N PHE A 477 10.29 -32.73 -2.94
CA PHE A 477 10.67 -34.11 -2.62
C PHE A 477 10.37 -34.48 -1.17
N PHE A 478 10.53 -33.54 -0.24
CA PHE A 478 10.13 -33.78 1.14
C PHE A 478 8.62 -34.02 1.29
N LEU A 479 7.81 -33.20 0.61
CA LEU A 479 6.35 -33.38 0.60
C LEU A 479 5.95 -34.67 -0.08
N LEU A 480 6.48 -34.99 -1.26
CA LEU A 480 6.17 -36.22 -1.98
C LEU A 480 6.47 -37.47 -1.15
N ASN A 481 7.62 -37.52 -0.48
CA ASN A 481 7.95 -38.62 0.43
C ASN A 481 6.97 -38.73 1.62
N LYS A 482 6.45 -37.59 2.12
CA LYS A 482 5.46 -37.58 3.20
C LYS A 482 4.06 -37.95 2.71
N THR A 483 3.73 -37.66 1.45
CA THR A 483 2.40 -37.89 0.87
C THR A 483 2.28 -39.24 0.17
N GLN A 484 3.35 -40.01 -0.02
CA GLN A 484 3.31 -41.36 -0.62
C GLN A 484 2.29 -42.31 0.03
N LYS A 485 2.06 -42.17 1.35
CA LYS A 485 1.07 -42.97 2.10
C LYS A 485 -0.31 -42.29 2.18
N MET A 486 -0.49 -41.14 1.54
CA MET A 486 -1.73 -40.38 1.51
C MET A 486 -2.49 -40.67 0.21
N ASN A 487 -3.77 -40.30 0.17
CA ASN A 487 -4.64 -40.50 -0.99
C ASN A 487 -4.42 -39.49 -2.14
N PHE A 488 -3.28 -38.80 -2.17
CA PHE A 488 -2.94 -37.83 -3.21
C PHE A 488 -1.45 -37.84 -3.52
N ASN A 489 -1.11 -37.75 -4.80
CA ASN A 489 0.22 -37.80 -5.39
C ASN A 489 0.37 -36.79 -6.55
N LEU A 490 1.42 -36.94 -7.37
CA LEU A 490 1.68 -36.11 -8.56
C LEU A 490 0.62 -36.22 -9.67
N ASN A 491 -0.29 -37.20 -9.60
CA ASN A 491 -1.35 -37.45 -10.58
C ASN A 491 -2.73 -37.03 -10.06
N SER A 492 -2.78 -36.48 -8.84
CA SER A 492 -4.03 -35.94 -8.29
C SER A 492 -4.55 -34.82 -9.16
N LEU A 493 -5.86 -34.79 -9.40
CA LEU A 493 -6.50 -33.77 -10.21
C LEU A 493 -7.15 -32.71 -9.34
N ASN A 494 -6.97 -31.44 -9.71
CA ASN A 494 -7.75 -30.33 -9.18
C ASN A 494 -9.04 -30.13 -10.02
N TYR A 495 -9.82 -29.08 -9.77
CA TYR A 495 -11.03 -28.77 -10.53
C TYR A 495 -10.76 -28.45 -12.00
N ASP A 496 -9.57 -27.99 -12.37
CA ASP A 496 -9.21 -27.79 -13.77
C ASP A 496 -8.74 -29.09 -14.42
N SER A 497 -8.88 -30.23 -13.73
CA SER A 497 -8.27 -31.51 -14.09
C SER A 497 -6.74 -31.40 -14.28
N ALA A 498 -6.11 -30.36 -13.73
CA ALA A 498 -4.67 -30.20 -13.77
C ALA A 498 -4.04 -31.00 -12.64
N THR A 499 -2.87 -31.57 -12.92
CA THR A 499 -2.03 -32.26 -11.92
C THR A 499 -0.94 -31.32 -11.38
N PRO A 500 -0.29 -31.64 -10.25
CA PRO A 500 0.91 -30.91 -9.82
C PRO A 500 1.99 -30.84 -10.91
N LEU A 501 2.11 -31.86 -11.76
CA LEU A 501 3.08 -31.87 -12.86
C LEU A 501 2.77 -30.83 -13.93
N HIS A 502 1.49 -30.54 -14.21
CA HIS A 502 1.11 -29.43 -15.10
C HIS A 502 1.67 -28.10 -14.58
N HIS A 503 1.54 -27.84 -13.27
CA HIS A 503 2.03 -26.60 -12.67
C HIS A 503 3.56 -26.51 -12.67
N ILE A 504 4.27 -27.62 -12.42
CA ILE A 504 5.74 -27.64 -12.53
C ILE A 504 6.16 -27.28 -13.95
N MET A 505 5.56 -27.92 -14.94
CA MET A 505 5.89 -27.71 -16.35
C MET A 505 5.57 -26.29 -16.84
N GLU A 506 4.52 -25.68 -16.29
CA GLU A 506 4.09 -24.32 -16.64
C GLU A 506 4.91 -23.22 -15.96
N HIS A 507 5.23 -23.38 -14.67
CA HIS A 507 5.75 -22.29 -13.84
C HIS A 507 7.22 -22.44 -13.44
N TYR A 508 7.80 -23.64 -13.47
CA TYR A 508 9.15 -23.84 -12.95
C TYR A 508 10.23 -23.48 -13.97
N THR A 509 10.82 -22.30 -13.79
CA THR A 509 11.80 -21.71 -14.72
C THR A 509 13.13 -22.46 -14.80
N ASN A 510 13.50 -23.18 -13.74
CA ASN A 510 14.76 -23.93 -13.60
C ASN A 510 14.61 -25.44 -13.84
N LEU A 511 13.60 -25.85 -14.62
CA LEU A 511 13.34 -27.26 -14.91
C LEU A 511 14.56 -27.93 -15.54
N SER A 512 15.07 -28.98 -14.89
CA SER A 512 16.21 -29.77 -15.37
C SER A 512 15.83 -31.22 -15.67
N LEU A 513 16.54 -31.86 -16.61
CA LEU A 513 16.33 -33.28 -16.93
C LEU A 513 16.48 -34.22 -15.70
N PRO A 514 17.52 -34.09 -14.85
CA PRO A 514 17.64 -34.94 -13.66
C PRO A 514 16.46 -34.79 -12.69
N PHE A 515 16.01 -33.56 -12.48
CA PHE A 515 14.85 -33.28 -11.63
C PHE A 515 13.58 -33.91 -12.21
N LEU A 516 13.32 -33.73 -13.50
CA LEU A 516 12.16 -34.28 -14.16
C LEU A 516 12.16 -35.82 -14.19
N LYS A 517 13.30 -36.45 -14.51
CA LYS A 517 13.48 -37.91 -14.46
C LYS A 517 13.08 -38.46 -13.10
N LYS A 518 13.47 -37.78 -12.03
CA LYS A 518 13.14 -38.19 -10.66
C LYS A 518 11.65 -38.07 -10.37
N LEU A 519 10.96 -37.05 -10.87
CA LEU A 519 9.51 -36.94 -10.70
C LEU A 519 8.75 -38.06 -11.42
N ILE A 520 9.18 -38.41 -12.63
CA ILE A 520 8.52 -39.45 -13.43
C ILE A 520 8.83 -40.84 -12.88
N HIS A 521 10.10 -41.18 -12.66
CA HIS A 521 10.50 -42.54 -12.31
C HIS A 521 10.40 -42.87 -10.82
N ASN A 522 10.56 -41.89 -9.92
CA ASN A 522 10.55 -42.16 -8.49
C ASN A 522 9.22 -41.80 -7.81
N PHE A 523 8.36 -41.04 -8.49
CA PHE A 523 7.08 -40.56 -7.95
C PHE A 523 5.92 -40.75 -8.93
N ASP A 524 6.09 -41.59 -9.95
CA ASP A 524 5.08 -42.00 -10.94
C ASP A 524 4.36 -40.83 -11.62
N GLY A 525 5.09 -39.74 -11.90
CA GLY A 525 4.52 -38.56 -12.55
C GLY A 525 4.06 -38.86 -13.98
N ASP A 526 2.75 -38.78 -14.20
CA ASP A 526 2.12 -39.09 -15.49
C ASP A 526 2.08 -37.85 -16.41
N LEU A 527 2.72 -37.97 -17.57
CA LEU A 527 2.79 -36.94 -18.60
C LEU A 527 1.62 -36.96 -19.59
N THR A 528 0.74 -37.97 -19.52
CA THR A 528 -0.36 -38.18 -20.47
C THR A 528 -1.69 -37.58 -19.99
N LEU A 529 -1.80 -37.26 -18.70
CA LEU A 529 -3.02 -36.72 -18.10
C LEU A 529 -3.37 -35.35 -18.69
N MET A 530 -4.63 -35.18 -19.05
CA MET A 530 -5.13 -33.98 -19.70
C MET A 530 -5.93 -33.11 -18.71
N ASN A 531 -5.67 -31.82 -18.72
CA ASN A 531 -6.51 -30.86 -18.01
C ASN A 531 -7.83 -30.57 -18.78
N LYS A 532 -8.72 -29.75 -18.21
CA LYS A 532 -10.01 -29.36 -18.83
C LYS A 532 -9.88 -28.64 -20.17
N TYR A 533 -8.69 -28.14 -20.49
CA TYR A 533 -8.38 -27.46 -21.75
C TYR A 533 -7.74 -28.41 -22.77
N ASN A 534 -7.74 -29.72 -22.51
CA ASN A 534 -7.01 -30.71 -23.29
C ASN A 534 -5.54 -30.33 -23.47
N LEU A 535 -4.87 -29.90 -22.39
CA LEU A 535 -3.42 -29.73 -22.37
C LEU A 535 -2.80 -30.75 -21.43
N SER A 536 -1.80 -31.49 -21.92
CA SER A 536 -0.93 -32.34 -21.11
C SER A 536 0.13 -31.50 -20.36
N PRO A 537 0.84 -32.07 -19.36
CA PRO A 537 1.99 -31.42 -18.74
C PRO A 537 3.05 -31.00 -19.77
N LEU A 538 3.33 -31.85 -20.76
CA LEU A 538 4.26 -31.50 -21.83
C LEU A 538 3.75 -30.32 -22.68
N ALA A 539 2.45 -30.30 -23.01
CA ALA A 539 1.86 -29.17 -23.72
C ALA A 539 2.01 -27.86 -22.94
N LYS A 540 1.77 -27.90 -21.62
CA LYS A 540 1.99 -26.76 -20.73
C LYS A 540 3.44 -26.27 -20.76
N TYR A 541 4.40 -27.19 -20.71
CA TYR A 541 5.83 -26.86 -20.82
C TYR A 541 6.12 -26.11 -22.11
N VAL A 542 5.76 -26.68 -23.27
CA VAL A 542 6.06 -26.09 -24.57
C VAL A 542 5.40 -24.72 -24.71
N ILE A 543 4.12 -24.59 -24.37
CA ILE A 543 3.38 -23.33 -24.55
C ILE A 543 3.95 -22.22 -23.65
N PHE A 544 4.07 -22.46 -22.35
CA PHE A 544 4.24 -21.39 -21.36
C PHE A 544 5.69 -21.14 -20.92
N THR A 545 6.61 -22.07 -21.14
CA THR A 545 8.01 -21.85 -20.70
C THR A 545 8.72 -20.82 -21.56
N ASN A 546 9.42 -19.87 -20.96
CA ASN A 546 10.30 -18.97 -21.71
C ASN A 546 11.65 -19.62 -22.04
N ASN A 547 12.05 -20.64 -21.27
CA ASN A 547 13.33 -21.34 -21.41
C ASN A 547 13.10 -22.72 -22.06
N PHE A 548 12.63 -22.71 -23.31
CA PHE A 548 12.33 -23.95 -24.01
C PHE A 548 13.60 -24.76 -24.27
N ASN A 549 13.62 -26.00 -23.77
CA ASN A 549 14.73 -26.93 -23.95
C ASN A 549 14.25 -28.15 -24.76
N PRO A 550 14.69 -28.30 -26.01
CA PRO A 550 14.35 -29.45 -26.86
C PRO A 550 14.69 -30.81 -26.24
N GLN A 551 15.74 -30.91 -25.41
CA GLN A 551 16.12 -32.17 -24.77
C GLN A 551 15.09 -32.62 -23.73
N ILE A 552 14.51 -31.68 -22.97
CA ILE A 552 13.40 -31.97 -22.03
C ILE A 552 12.18 -32.45 -22.82
N CYS A 553 11.85 -31.74 -23.91
CA CYS A 553 10.73 -32.10 -24.77
C CYS A 553 10.89 -33.51 -25.37
N ASN A 554 12.03 -33.79 -26.00
CA ASN A 554 12.35 -35.11 -26.57
C ASN A 554 12.29 -36.22 -25.51
N TYR A 555 12.82 -35.96 -24.31
CA TYR A 555 12.76 -36.91 -23.22
C TYR A 555 11.30 -37.21 -22.82
N CYS A 556 10.45 -36.19 -22.65
CA CYS A 556 9.04 -36.37 -22.33
C CYS A 556 8.32 -37.17 -23.43
N LEU A 557 8.55 -36.85 -24.70
CA LEU A 557 7.93 -37.56 -25.82
C LEU A 557 8.34 -39.04 -25.84
N ASN A 558 9.60 -39.35 -25.57
CA ASN A 558 10.05 -40.73 -25.45
C ASN A 558 9.37 -41.49 -24.30
N GLN A 559 8.98 -40.81 -23.21
CA GLN A 559 8.23 -41.42 -22.11
C GLN A 559 6.74 -41.61 -22.45
N ILE A 560 6.15 -40.69 -23.21
CA ILE A 560 4.75 -40.74 -23.65
C ILE A 560 4.54 -41.77 -24.78
N GLY A 561 5.57 -42.00 -25.61
CA GLY A 561 5.53 -42.99 -26.69
C GLY A 561 4.51 -42.63 -27.77
N ASN A 562 3.60 -43.56 -28.09
CA ASN A 562 2.56 -43.39 -29.11
C ASN A 562 1.28 -42.72 -28.59
N ASP A 563 1.26 -42.29 -27.33
CA ASP A 563 0.09 -41.65 -26.75
C ASP A 563 -0.22 -40.30 -27.43
N LYS A 564 -1.52 -40.04 -27.63
CA LYS A 564 -1.99 -38.91 -28.44
C LYS A 564 -2.13 -37.61 -27.64
N SER A 565 -1.81 -37.61 -26.35
CA SER A 565 -1.89 -36.43 -25.46
C SER A 565 -1.07 -35.22 -25.94
N PHE A 566 -0.04 -35.44 -26.76
CA PHE A 566 0.75 -34.36 -27.35
C PHE A 566 0.11 -33.76 -28.62
N HIS A 567 -0.67 -34.56 -29.36
CA HIS A 567 -1.34 -34.18 -30.62
C HIS A 567 -2.82 -33.83 -30.42
N CYS A 568 -3.23 -33.58 -29.19
CA CYS A 568 -4.62 -33.29 -28.86
C CYS A 568 -5.10 -31.96 -29.45
N ILE A 569 -6.41 -31.92 -29.69
CA ILE A 569 -7.15 -30.71 -30.07
C ILE A 569 -8.18 -30.39 -28.98
N ASP A 570 -8.43 -29.11 -28.75
CA ASP A 570 -9.48 -28.65 -27.85
C ASP A 570 -10.87 -28.67 -28.52
N SER A 571 -11.91 -28.30 -27.77
CA SER A 571 -13.28 -28.22 -28.29
C SER A 571 -13.47 -27.15 -29.38
N ASN A 572 -12.54 -26.21 -29.51
CA ASN A 572 -12.52 -25.20 -30.56
C ASN A 572 -11.68 -25.63 -31.78
N ASN A 573 -11.28 -26.91 -31.87
CA ASN A 573 -10.41 -27.43 -32.92
C ASN A 573 -9.03 -26.74 -32.95
N LYS A 574 -8.54 -26.29 -31.81
CA LYS A 574 -7.21 -25.69 -31.64
C LYS A 574 -6.24 -26.71 -31.06
N ASN A 575 -5.00 -26.71 -31.53
CA ASN A 575 -3.91 -27.49 -30.95
C ASN A 575 -2.91 -26.57 -30.22
N MET A 576 -1.79 -27.15 -29.81
CA MET A 576 -0.69 -26.44 -29.16
C MET A 576 -0.14 -25.27 -29.99
N ILE A 577 -0.03 -25.45 -31.32
CA ILE A 577 0.43 -24.39 -32.23
C ILE A 577 -0.56 -23.22 -32.19
N SER A 578 -1.87 -23.49 -32.29
CA SER A 578 -2.90 -22.45 -32.16
C SER A 578 -2.79 -21.66 -30.85
N THR A 579 -2.47 -22.35 -29.75
CA THR A 579 -2.30 -21.70 -28.44
C THR A 579 -1.06 -20.81 -28.39
N ILE A 580 0.04 -21.21 -29.04
CA ILE A 580 1.25 -20.37 -29.17
C ILE A 580 0.94 -19.14 -30.03
N CYS A 581 0.17 -19.30 -31.12
CA CYS A 581 -0.27 -18.18 -31.96
C CYS A 581 -1.10 -17.15 -31.17
N ASP A 582 -1.98 -17.61 -30.27
CA ASP A 582 -2.83 -16.77 -29.41
C ASP A 582 -2.05 -16.10 -28.26
N SER A 583 -0.80 -16.51 -27.98
CA SER A 583 -0.01 -16.00 -26.86
C SER A 583 0.49 -14.56 -27.09
N VAL A 584 0.78 -13.81 -26.02
CA VAL A 584 1.24 -12.41 -26.13
C VAL A 584 2.50 -12.29 -27.01
N HIS A 585 3.45 -13.22 -26.88
CA HIS A 585 4.69 -13.24 -27.66
C HIS A 585 4.88 -14.60 -28.35
N PRO A 586 4.33 -14.82 -29.55
CA PRO A 586 4.45 -16.10 -30.25
C PRO A 586 5.92 -16.41 -30.59
N SER A 587 6.42 -17.53 -30.11
CA SER A 587 7.80 -17.96 -30.39
C SER A 587 7.88 -18.76 -31.69
N ILE A 588 8.58 -18.21 -32.68
CA ILE A 588 8.81 -18.89 -33.96
C ILE A 588 9.65 -20.16 -33.79
N GLU A 589 10.60 -20.18 -32.85
CA GLU A 589 11.43 -21.35 -32.58
C GLU A 589 10.59 -22.55 -32.10
N LYS A 590 9.63 -22.30 -31.20
CA LYS A 590 8.68 -23.33 -30.75
C LYS A 590 7.78 -23.81 -31.89
N LEU A 591 7.31 -22.90 -32.74
CA LEU A 591 6.47 -23.25 -33.89
C LEU A 591 7.23 -24.10 -34.90
N LYS A 592 8.46 -23.72 -35.28
CA LYS A 592 9.36 -24.51 -36.12
C LYS A 592 9.57 -25.89 -35.51
N TYR A 593 9.93 -25.96 -34.23
CA TYR A 593 10.15 -27.23 -33.54
C TYR A 593 8.91 -28.14 -33.56
N LEU A 594 7.71 -27.62 -33.26
CA LEU A 594 6.47 -28.42 -33.24
C LEU A 594 6.06 -28.89 -34.63
N PHE A 595 6.19 -28.03 -35.64
CA PHE A 595 5.77 -28.35 -37.00
C PHE A 595 6.79 -29.23 -37.73
N GLU A 596 8.05 -28.80 -37.76
CA GLU A 596 9.10 -29.45 -38.57
C GLU A 596 9.46 -30.82 -37.99
N ASN A 597 9.60 -30.92 -36.67
CA ASN A 597 10.07 -32.14 -36.00
C ASN A 597 8.93 -33.09 -35.61
N HIS A 598 7.77 -32.54 -35.21
CA HIS A 598 6.67 -33.34 -34.66
C HIS A 598 5.40 -33.34 -35.53
N LYS A 599 5.43 -32.68 -36.69
CA LYS A 599 4.36 -32.71 -37.71
C LYS A 599 2.97 -32.34 -37.16
N LEU A 600 2.88 -31.47 -36.16
CA LEU A 600 1.60 -30.95 -35.70
C LEU A 600 0.92 -30.15 -36.81
N ASN A 601 -0.40 -30.32 -36.96
CA ASN A 601 -1.15 -29.66 -38.02
C ASN A 601 -1.19 -28.13 -37.83
N LEU A 602 -0.63 -27.37 -38.78
CA LEU A 602 -0.68 -25.90 -38.81
C LEU A 602 -2.00 -25.35 -39.37
N ASN A 603 -2.71 -26.13 -40.19
CA ASN A 603 -3.87 -25.71 -40.98
C ASN A 603 -5.19 -25.95 -40.25
N LEU A 604 -5.18 -25.97 -38.92
CA LEU A 604 -6.40 -26.09 -38.15
C LEU A 604 -7.24 -24.82 -38.27
N VAL A 605 -8.55 -25.04 -38.43
CA VAL A 605 -9.56 -23.99 -38.51
C VAL A 605 -10.41 -24.07 -37.24
N SER A 606 -10.48 -22.99 -36.48
CA SER A 606 -11.26 -22.93 -35.25
C SER A 606 -12.74 -23.20 -35.52
N SER A 607 -13.38 -23.97 -34.64
CA SER A 607 -14.78 -24.37 -34.84
C SER A 607 -15.73 -23.18 -34.66
N TYR A 608 -15.43 -22.25 -33.75
CA TYR A 608 -16.29 -21.12 -33.41
C TYR A 608 -16.18 -19.94 -34.37
N LEU A 609 -14.98 -19.53 -34.79
CA LEU A 609 -14.79 -18.35 -35.66
C LEU A 609 -14.45 -18.70 -37.11
N LYS A 610 -14.23 -19.99 -37.42
CA LYS A 610 -13.66 -20.45 -38.70
C LYS A 610 -12.32 -19.78 -39.03
N GLU A 611 -11.57 -19.39 -38.01
CA GLU A 611 -10.25 -18.75 -38.15
C GLU A 611 -9.13 -19.79 -38.22
N THR A 612 -8.17 -19.55 -39.10
CA THR A 612 -6.88 -20.27 -39.15
C THR A 612 -5.88 -19.68 -38.16
N ASN A 613 -4.79 -20.40 -37.89
CA ASN A 613 -3.65 -19.87 -37.13
C ASN A 613 -3.07 -18.58 -37.74
N LEU A 614 -3.21 -18.37 -39.05
CA LEU A 614 -2.78 -17.16 -39.74
C LEU A 614 -3.64 -15.94 -39.36
N HIS A 615 -4.96 -16.11 -39.21
CA HIS A 615 -5.84 -15.04 -38.70
C HIS A 615 -5.43 -14.61 -37.29
N THR A 616 -5.22 -15.60 -36.40
CA THR A 616 -4.79 -15.36 -35.02
C THR A 616 -3.49 -14.56 -34.98
N ILE A 617 -2.49 -14.96 -35.76
CA ILE A 617 -1.19 -14.26 -35.79
C ILE A 617 -1.33 -12.86 -36.37
N CYS A 618 -2.07 -12.68 -37.47
CA CYS A 618 -2.27 -11.35 -38.05
C CYS A 618 -2.93 -10.37 -37.09
N ARG A 619 -3.79 -10.86 -36.18
CA ARG A 619 -4.41 -10.09 -35.11
C ARG A 619 -3.46 -9.80 -33.93
N ASN A 620 -2.44 -10.63 -33.73
CA ASN A 620 -1.53 -10.53 -32.60
C ASN A 620 -0.68 -9.24 -32.66
N PRO A 621 -0.62 -8.43 -31.59
CA PRO A 621 0.19 -7.21 -31.54
C PRO A 621 1.68 -7.44 -31.83
N ASP A 622 2.22 -8.57 -31.38
CA ASP A 622 3.65 -8.88 -31.47
C ASP A 622 3.99 -9.81 -32.65
N CYS A 623 3.06 -9.91 -33.60
CA CYS A 623 3.29 -10.59 -34.86
C CYS A 623 4.45 -9.95 -35.63
N THR A 624 5.46 -10.76 -35.94
CA THR A 624 6.60 -10.40 -36.78
C THR A 624 6.39 -10.84 -38.22
N ILE A 625 7.11 -10.22 -39.15
CA ILE A 625 7.12 -10.64 -40.57
C ILE A 625 7.66 -12.07 -40.71
N GLU A 626 8.64 -12.45 -39.88
CA GLU A 626 9.20 -13.81 -39.89
C GLU A 626 8.13 -14.86 -39.56
N LEU A 627 7.24 -14.59 -38.60
CA LEU A 627 6.12 -15.47 -38.27
C LEU A 627 5.18 -15.59 -39.47
N ILE A 628 4.74 -14.49 -40.07
CA ILE A 628 3.84 -14.52 -41.25
C ILE A 628 4.48 -15.35 -42.38
N ASN A 629 5.74 -15.07 -42.70
CA ASN A 629 6.48 -15.79 -43.73
C ASN A 629 6.61 -17.28 -43.41
N PHE A 630 6.79 -17.67 -42.16
CA PHE A 630 6.81 -19.08 -41.76
C PHE A 630 5.48 -19.77 -42.06
N PHE A 631 4.32 -19.16 -41.77
CA PHE A 631 3.03 -19.78 -42.09
C PHE A 631 2.75 -19.84 -43.60
N LEU A 632 3.06 -18.77 -44.35
CA LEU A 632 2.86 -18.74 -45.80
C LEU A 632 3.75 -19.77 -46.52
N LYS A 633 5.02 -19.88 -46.13
CA LYS A 633 5.94 -20.89 -46.68
C LYS A 633 5.48 -22.32 -46.42
N ASN A 634 4.72 -22.53 -45.35
CA ASN A 634 4.15 -23.83 -44.99
C ASN A 634 2.72 -24.02 -45.53
N GLY A 635 2.31 -23.21 -46.51
CA GLY A 635 1.11 -23.46 -47.32
C GLY A 635 -0.20 -23.01 -46.68
N LEU A 636 -0.17 -22.08 -45.71
CA LEU A 636 -1.40 -21.48 -45.20
C LEU A 636 -1.96 -20.48 -46.21
N ASP A 637 -3.26 -20.61 -46.49
CA ASP A 637 -3.97 -19.72 -47.40
C ASP A 637 -4.25 -18.35 -46.76
N ILE A 638 -3.68 -17.30 -47.37
CA ILE A 638 -3.88 -15.90 -46.97
C ILE A 638 -5.28 -15.36 -47.35
N ASN A 639 -6.01 -16.07 -48.21
CA ASN A 639 -7.34 -15.71 -48.67
C ASN A 639 -8.46 -16.48 -47.96
N GLN A 640 -8.11 -17.38 -47.03
CA GLN A 640 -9.08 -18.12 -46.24
C GLN A 640 -10.00 -17.15 -45.47
N LEU A 641 -11.31 -17.29 -45.63
CA LEU A 641 -12.29 -16.46 -44.94
C LEU A 641 -12.70 -17.05 -43.59
N ASN A 642 -12.80 -16.20 -42.58
CA ASN A 642 -13.45 -16.52 -41.30
C ASN A 642 -14.98 -16.32 -41.37
N LEU A 643 -15.70 -16.55 -40.26
CA LEU A 643 -17.17 -16.38 -40.22
C LEU A 643 -17.66 -14.95 -40.48
N TYR A 644 -16.79 -13.95 -40.37
CA TYR A 644 -17.10 -12.56 -40.67
C TYR A 644 -16.74 -12.17 -42.11
N ASN A 645 -16.41 -13.15 -42.97
CA ASN A 645 -15.88 -12.94 -44.32
C ASN A 645 -14.61 -12.08 -44.33
N GLN A 646 -13.78 -12.20 -43.30
CA GLN A 646 -12.50 -11.49 -43.19
C GLN A 646 -11.38 -12.47 -43.51
N THR A 647 -10.38 -12.01 -44.25
CA THR A 647 -9.12 -12.73 -44.48
C THR A 647 -8.12 -12.42 -43.35
N PRO A 648 -7.04 -13.21 -43.18
CA PRO A 648 -5.93 -12.84 -42.31
C PRO A 648 -5.35 -11.46 -42.64
N LEU A 649 -5.31 -11.09 -43.93
CA LEU A 649 -4.88 -9.77 -44.36
C LEU A 649 -5.78 -8.65 -43.81
N PHE A 650 -7.09 -8.89 -43.75
CA PHE A 650 -8.01 -7.94 -43.12
C PHE A 650 -7.68 -7.73 -41.63
N ASP A 651 -7.39 -8.80 -40.88
CA ASP A 651 -6.96 -8.70 -39.47
C ASP A 651 -5.64 -7.91 -39.31
N LEU A 652 -4.69 -8.13 -40.23
CA LEU A 652 -3.41 -7.41 -40.26
C LEU A 652 -3.60 -5.91 -40.54
N VAL A 653 -4.44 -5.56 -41.52
CA VAL A 653 -4.75 -4.18 -41.91
C VAL A 653 -5.54 -3.45 -40.82
N LYS A 654 -6.49 -4.14 -40.18
CA LYS A 654 -7.29 -3.65 -39.06
C LYS A 654 -6.42 -3.27 -37.85
N ARG A 655 -5.30 -3.97 -37.64
CA ARG A 655 -4.29 -3.62 -36.63
C ARG A 655 -3.49 -2.36 -36.97
N GLY A 656 -3.42 -2.03 -38.26
CA GLY A 656 -3.05 -0.70 -38.77
C GLY A 656 -1.59 -0.57 -39.20
N ALA A 657 -1.38 0.00 -40.39
CA ALA A 657 -0.51 1.15 -40.70
C ALA A 657 0.88 1.35 -40.02
N ARG A 658 1.44 0.36 -39.33
CA ARG A 658 2.77 0.43 -38.67
C ARG A 658 3.74 -0.66 -39.12
N ILE A 659 3.27 -1.80 -39.62
CA ILE A 659 4.15 -2.79 -40.28
C ILE A 659 4.40 -2.42 -41.74
N ILE A 660 3.44 -1.77 -42.40
CA ILE A 660 3.47 -1.49 -43.84
C ILE A 660 4.39 -0.31 -44.21
N GLN A 661 4.92 0.46 -43.25
CA GLN A 661 5.91 1.51 -43.56
C GLN A 661 7.32 0.96 -43.88
N GLY A 662 7.54 -0.36 -43.74
CA GLY A 662 8.83 -0.99 -43.98
C GLY A 662 9.01 -1.64 -45.36
N TYR A 663 7.97 -1.84 -46.17
CA TYR A 663 8.14 -2.41 -47.51
C TYR A 663 7.09 -1.93 -48.52
N HIS A 664 7.60 -1.63 -49.71
CA HIS A 664 6.82 -1.43 -50.93
C HIS A 664 5.86 -2.60 -51.16
N SER A 665 4.67 -2.21 -51.58
CA SER A 665 3.44 -2.97 -51.86
C SER A 665 3.54 -4.04 -52.95
N GLU A 666 4.70 -4.64 -53.21
CA GLU A 666 4.90 -5.48 -54.42
C GLU A 666 4.80 -6.99 -54.18
N ASN A 667 4.86 -7.48 -52.94
CA ASN A 667 4.72 -8.92 -52.65
C ASN A 667 3.46 -9.31 -51.85
N LEU A 668 2.49 -8.39 -51.71
CA LEU A 668 1.23 -8.61 -50.97
C LEU A 668 -0.02 -8.59 -51.86
N PHE A 669 0.16 -8.45 -53.18
CA PHE A 669 -0.89 -8.65 -54.17
C PHE A 669 -0.46 -9.76 -55.12
N PHE A 670 -0.95 -10.97 -54.90
CA PHE A 670 -1.37 -11.92 -55.94
C PHE A 670 -2.36 -12.92 -55.34
#